data_AF-A0A158GIW6-F1
#
_entry.id   AF-A0A158GIW6-F1
#
_cell.length_a   1.000
_cell.length_b   1.000
_cell.length_c   1.000
_cell.angle_alpha   90.00
_cell.angle_beta   90.00
_cell.angle_gamma   90.00
#
_symmetry.space_group_name_H-M   'P 1'
#
loop_
_entity.id
_entity.type
_entity.pdbx_description
1 polymer ?
#
loop_
_entity_poly.entity_id
_entity_poly.type
_entity_poly.pdbx_seq_one_letter_code
_entity_poly.pdbx_strand_id
1 'polypeptide(L)'
;MLSIRRKIALLPVALMLQASVTLAQQAWSEGSTYTSGTMVTYNGRIYQALQTHTAYPGAGWTPSSTPTLWRDVGTAGPTPAPAPAPAPAPAPAPAPAPAPTPTPTPTPTPSSCFPAWAAATVYSNAGTRVTYNGRNYQSKWWTKGDNPAQSGPYGPWQDLGACSGGTPTPAPTPTPTPTPTPTPAPTPTPTPVPTPTPAPTPTPTPTPTPTPAPTPTPTPTPTPTPAPTPTPASYKPQITYIPAPAGYPTDAQLAASEKALVDQANGPMIALLRDAQRVLPDADVNAVVPGRAANPSNVRRVESIVPAAEFDKLFPVRHVKYSYVNFLRGIAKFPAYCADYTDGRDAVAICRKLLATSFAHFTQETGANWPSLTPAQARTDPNHNNAVLASMPQDTPIPFWQQALWFLRESGYEEGSAVGSYQQCIPGSHATNWIFYPCAKNAQGNYLDYFGRGAKQLSWNYNFGPFSQALYGNVNTLLDNPGNVADTWLNFASATWFAVTPQTPKPPMTWAIDGTWKPNSVDLANNMKPGFGATVYIINGGIECGGGGAERPQVTNRINAYKEIAKELGVTIPSDEPLGCANMRGFQEGSAAAIKAYLDKDYSWVNGKPATGCKIVDYQMPFSLLTPGDYKACTDYFFRGKVMFNGKVEVDNTK
;
A
#
# COMPACT_ATOMS: atom_id res chain seq x y z
N MET A 1 0.94 -88.42 28.66
CA MET A 1 2.32 -88.75 29.09
C MET A 1 3.31 -87.94 28.26
N LEU A 2 4.25 -87.30 28.96
CA LEU A 2 5.63 -86.90 28.57
C LEU A 2 5.82 -86.04 27.30
N SER A 3 6.29 -84.79 27.40
CA SER A 3 7.63 -84.30 27.83
C SER A 3 8.53 -83.98 26.63
N ILE A 4 8.67 -82.69 26.27
CA ILE A 4 9.87 -81.83 26.41
C ILE A 4 11.18 -82.38 25.78
N ARG A 5 11.73 -81.65 24.78
CA ARG A 5 13.03 -80.90 24.78
C ARG A 5 13.27 -80.24 23.41
N ARG A 6 13.14 -78.90 23.31
CA ARG A 6 14.21 -77.86 23.25
C ARG A 6 15.19 -77.96 22.07
N LYS A 7 15.18 -76.93 21.20
CA LYS A 7 16.33 -76.03 20.95
C LYS A 7 15.82 -74.63 20.53
N ILE A 8 16.54 -73.62 21.03
CA ILE A 8 16.21 -72.20 21.13
C ILE A 8 16.90 -71.45 19.98
N ALA A 9 16.20 -70.49 19.36
CA ALA A 9 16.79 -69.35 18.66
C ALA A 9 16.06 -68.08 19.10
N LEU A 10 16.82 -67.11 19.61
CA LEU A 10 16.34 -65.84 20.15
C LEU A 10 15.89 -64.87 19.04
N LEU A 11 14.72 -64.26 19.24
CA LEU A 11 14.26 -63.04 18.57
C LEU A 11 13.92 -62.01 19.68
N PRO A 12 14.34 -60.73 19.56
CA PRO A 12 14.02 -59.73 20.58
C PRO A 12 12.57 -59.27 20.41
N VAL A 13 11.76 -59.53 21.44
CA VAL A 13 10.42 -58.96 21.61
C VAL A 13 10.59 -57.55 22.18
N ALA A 14 10.26 -56.53 21.39
CA ALA A 14 10.14 -55.17 21.86
C ALA A 14 8.88 -55.05 22.73
N LEU A 15 9.10 -54.95 24.03
CA LEU A 15 8.11 -54.63 25.05
C LEU A 15 7.62 -53.20 24.80
N MET A 16 6.38 -53.02 24.33
CA MET A 16 5.70 -51.72 24.39
C MET A 16 5.49 -51.37 25.86
N LEU A 17 6.40 -50.59 26.44
CA LEU A 17 6.09 -49.81 27.63
C LEU A 17 5.00 -48.82 27.21
N GLN A 18 3.78 -49.01 27.71
CA GLN A 18 2.83 -47.92 27.84
C GLN A 18 3.46 -46.89 28.77
N ALA A 19 4.12 -45.89 28.19
CA ALA A 19 4.37 -44.65 28.88
C ALA A 19 3.00 -43.99 29.10
N SER A 20 2.47 -44.11 30.32
CA SER A 20 1.41 -43.24 30.81
C SER A 20 1.96 -41.81 30.76
N VAL A 21 1.70 -41.11 29.65
CA VAL A 21 1.94 -39.67 29.58
C VAL A 21 0.90 -39.05 30.52
N THR A 22 1.30 -38.79 31.76
CA THR A 22 0.61 -37.81 32.59
C THR A 22 0.81 -36.45 31.93
N LEU A 23 -0.09 -36.10 31.00
CA LEU A 23 -0.25 -34.73 30.55
C LEU A 23 -0.43 -33.89 31.81
N ALA A 24 0.52 -33.00 32.08
CA ALA A 24 0.42 -32.05 33.18
C ALA A 24 -0.90 -31.28 33.01
N GLN A 25 -1.85 -31.52 33.92
CA GLN A 25 -3.16 -30.89 33.87
C GLN A 25 -2.99 -29.44 34.31
N GLN A 26 -3.15 -28.52 33.36
CA GLN A 26 -2.99 -27.09 33.62
C GLN A 26 -4.15 -26.58 34.49
N ALA A 27 -3.87 -25.74 35.48
CA ALA A 27 -4.93 -25.03 36.19
C ALA A 27 -5.64 -24.08 35.23
N TRP A 28 -6.98 -24.01 35.28
CA TRP A 28 -7.71 -23.04 34.48
C TRP A 28 -7.32 -21.63 34.89
N SER A 29 -6.98 -20.80 33.90
CA SER A 29 -6.75 -19.38 34.02
C SER A 29 -7.62 -18.58 33.05
N GLU A 30 -8.06 -17.43 33.52
CA GLU A 30 -8.74 -16.43 32.70
C GLU A 30 -7.74 -15.78 31.72
N GLY A 31 -8.21 -15.42 30.53
CA GLY A 31 -7.40 -14.91 29.42
C GLY A 31 -6.70 -15.98 28.57
N SER A 32 -6.86 -17.27 28.88
CA SER A 32 -6.27 -18.36 28.12
C SER A 32 -7.21 -18.95 27.06
N THR A 33 -6.63 -19.43 25.96
CA THR A 33 -7.34 -20.16 24.91
C THR A 33 -7.21 -21.66 25.12
N TYR A 34 -8.34 -22.36 25.14
CA TYR A 34 -8.43 -23.80 25.30
C TYR A 34 -8.97 -24.40 24.01
N THR A 35 -8.22 -25.31 23.39
CA THR A 35 -8.71 -26.06 22.24
C THR A 35 -9.65 -27.17 22.68
N SER A 36 -10.58 -27.54 21.80
CA SER A 36 -11.50 -28.66 22.05
C SER A 36 -10.73 -29.91 22.50
N GLY A 37 -11.13 -30.45 23.65
CA GLY A 37 -10.53 -31.61 24.30
C GLY A 37 -9.52 -31.28 25.40
N THR A 38 -9.10 -30.03 25.57
CA THR A 38 -8.16 -29.60 26.63
C THR A 38 -8.72 -29.88 28.02
N MET A 39 -7.90 -30.45 28.91
CA MET A 39 -8.26 -30.74 30.31
C MET A 39 -7.64 -29.71 31.25
N VAL A 40 -8.46 -29.12 32.12
CA VAL A 40 -8.02 -28.12 33.10
C VAL A 40 -8.52 -28.44 34.50
N THR A 41 -7.78 -28.01 35.52
CA THR A 41 -8.22 -28.10 36.91
C THR A 41 -8.81 -26.77 37.38
N TYR A 42 -10.03 -26.79 37.90
CA TYR A 42 -10.72 -25.63 38.46
C TYR A 42 -11.54 -26.04 39.70
N ASN A 43 -11.36 -25.35 40.83
CA ASN A 43 -12.01 -25.66 42.12
C ASN A 43 -11.92 -27.16 42.54
N GLY A 44 -10.75 -27.77 42.37
CA GLY A 44 -10.50 -29.17 42.78
C GLY A 44 -11.10 -30.23 41.86
N ARG A 45 -11.66 -29.84 40.72
CA ARG A 45 -12.26 -30.72 39.71
C ARG A 45 -11.59 -30.53 38.36
N ILE A 46 -11.66 -31.56 37.53
CA ILE A 46 -11.11 -31.56 36.18
C ILE A 46 -12.25 -31.30 35.20
N TYR A 47 -12.03 -30.41 34.25
CA TYR A 47 -12.98 -30.08 33.19
C TYR A 47 -12.34 -30.23 31.81
N GLN A 48 -13.10 -30.73 30.85
CA GLN A 48 -12.71 -30.84 29.44
C GLN A 48 -13.37 -29.74 28.62
N ALA A 49 -12.60 -29.00 27.82
CA ALA A 49 -13.14 -28.07 26.85
C ALA A 49 -13.90 -28.85 25.75
N LEU A 50 -15.15 -28.49 25.49
CA LEU A 50 -16.00 -29.11 24.46
C LEU A 50 -15.81 -28.48 23.08
N GLN A 51 -15.35 -27.23 23.05
CA GLN A 51 -15.10 -26.45 21.84
C GLN A 51 -13.88 -25.57 22.06
N THR A 52 -13.19 -25.21 20.99
CA THR A 52 -12.08 -24.25 21.07
C THR A 52 -12.62 -22.86 21.41
N HIS A 53 -12.16 -22.28 22.52
CA HIS A 53 -12.61 -20.97 22.98
C HIS A 53 -11.54 -20.27 23.82
N THR A 54 -11.65 -18.96 23.95
CA THR A 54 -10.83 -18.15 24.86
C THR A 54 -11.69 -17.72 26.05
N ALA A 55 -11.23 -17.99 27.27
CA ALA A 55 -11.90 -17.53 28.48
C ALA A 55 -11.58 -16.04 28.73
N TYR A 56 -12.12 -15.14 27.92
CA TYR A 56 -11.81 -13.70 27.97
C TYR A 56 -11.96 -13.11 29.39
N PRO A 57 -11.05 -12.23 29.84
CA PRO A 57 -11.17 -11.55 31.13
C PRO A 57 -12.50 -10.80 31.28
N GLY A 58 -13.23 -11.10 32.35
CA GLY A 58 -14.54 -10.50 32.66
C GLY A 58 -15.74 -11.17 31.99
N ALA A 59 -15.54 -12.20 31.15
CA ALA A 59 -16.65 -12.91 30.49
C ALA A 59 -17.37 -13.91 31.43
N GLY A 60 -16.77 -14.25 32.58
CA GLY A 60 -17.35 -15.17 33.56
C GLY A 60 -17.43 -16.63 33.09
N TRP A 61 -16.67 -17.01 32.06
CA TRP A 61 -16.66 -18.35 31.47
C TRP A 61 -15.79 -19.33 32.26
N THR A 62 -16.09 -19.48 33.55
CA THR A 62 -15.38 -20.44 34.39
C THR A 62 -15.85 -21.86 34.11
N PRO A 63 -15.00 -22.89 34.26
CA PRO A 63 -15.38 -24.27 33.92
C PRO A 63 -16.62 -24.79 34.63
N SER A 64 -16.94 -24.27 35.83
CA SER A 64 -18.15 -24.65 36.57
C SER A 64 -19.40 -23.86 36.17
N SER A 65 -19.28 -22.70 35.50
CA SER A 65 -20.42 -21.84 35.15
C SER A 65 -20.83 -21.91 33.67
N THR A 66 -19.99 -22.45 32.78
CA THR A 66 -20.26 -22.54 31.34
C THR A 66 -20.26 -23.98 30.79
N PRO A 67 -21.32 -24.76 31.06
CA PRO A 67 -21.41 -26.18 30.64
C PRO A 67 -21.51 -26.39 29.13
N THR A 68 -21.74 -25.33 28.35
CA THR A 68 -21.68 -25.35 26.88
C THR A 68 -20.25 -25.37 26.35
N LEU A 69 -19.29 -24.86 27.13
CA LEU A 69 -17.87 -24.80 26.80
C LEU A 69 -17.06 -25.87 27.54
N TRP A 70 -17.54 -26.34 28.69
CA TRP A 70 -16.82 -27.22 29.59
C TRP A 70 -17.65 -28.43 30.03
N ARG A 71 -17.01 -29.59 30.12
CA ARG A 71 -17.57 -30.82 30.69
C ARG A 71 -16.78 -31.22 31.93
N ASP A 72 -17.44 -31.34 33.08
CA ASP A 72 -16.85 -31.89 34.29
C ASP A 72 -16.51 -33.38 34.09
N VAL A 73 -15.27 -33.77 34.38
CA VAL A 73 -14.78 -35.15 34.23
C VAL A 73 -14.34 -35.77 35.56
N GLY A 74 -14.54 -35.10 36.71
CA GLY A 74 -14.32 -35.68 38.04
C GLY A 74 -13.38 -34.88 38.94
N THR A 75 -12.97 -35.47 40.07
CA THR A 75 -12.10 -34.83 41.09
C THR A 75 -10.62 -34.96 40.74
N ALA A 76 -9.86 -33.86 40.91
CA ALA A 76 -8.40 -33.89 40.77
C ALA A 76 -7.75 -34.63 41.96
N GLY A 77 -6.76 -35.49 41.70
CA GLY A 77 -6.00 -36.19 42.75
C GLY A 77 -5.10 -35.25 43.58
N PRO A 78 -4.55 -35.70 44.72
CA PRO A 78 -3.75 -34.83 45.60
C PRO A 78 -2.47 -34.35 44.90
N THR A 79 -2.27 -33.02 44.90
CA THR A 79 -1.15 -32.31 44.26
C THR A 79 0.20 -32.57 44.97
N PRO A 80 1.30 -32.87 44.26
CA PRO A 80 2.65 -32.87 44.84
C PRO A 80 3.15 -31.46 45.20
N ALA A 81 3.96 -31.35 46.25
CA ALA A 81 4.51 -30.09 46.77
C ALA A 81 5.45 -29.37 45.78
N PRO A 82 5.55 -28.02 45.80
CA PRO A 82 6.37 -27.25 44.86
C PRO A 82 7.87 -27.46 45.05
N ALA A 83 8.63 -27.56 43.95
CA ALA A 83 10.09 -27.63 43.96
C ALA A 83 10.75 -26.23 44.14
N PRO A 84 11.96 -26.14 44.74
CA PRO A 84 12.62 -24.86 45.01
C PRO A 84 13.15 -24.16 43.75
N ALA A 85 13.23 -22.82 43.80
CA ALA A 85 13.66 -21.96 42.71
C ALA A 85 15.17 -22.09 42.35
N PRO A 86 15.57 -21.93 41.07
CA PRO A 86 16.98 -21.99 40.65
C PRO A 86 17.77 -20.71 40.97
N ALA A 87 19.06 -20.87 41.25
CA ALA A 87 20.02 -19.78 41.52
C ALA A 87 20.50 -19.06 40.23
N PRO A 88 20.98 -17.81 40.31
CA PRO A 88 21.40 -17.01 39.14
C PRO A 88 22.66 -17.53 38.45
N ALA A 89 22.70 -17.45 37.12
CA ALA A 89 23.83 -17.84 36.27
C ALA A 89 24.94 -16.76 36.22
N PRO A 90 26.23 -17.15 36.10
CA PRO A 90 27.37 -16.23 36.03
C PRO A 90 27.55 -15.55 34.67
N ALA A 91 28.22 -14.39 34.69
CA ALA A 91 28.45 -13.50 33.54
C ALA A 91 29.32 -14.11 32.42
N PRO A 92 29.11 -13.72 31.14
CA PRO A 92 29.87 -14.25 30.01
C PRO A 92 31.28 -13.66 29.90
N ALA A 93 32.23 -14.49 29.45
CA ALA A 93 33.62 -14.16 29.19
C ALA A 93 33.84 -13.44 27.83
N PRO A 94 34.94 -12.67 27.64
CA PRO A 94 35.20 -11.93 26.40
C PRO A 94 35.56 -12.82 25.21
N ALA A 95 35.09 -12.43 24.02
CA ALA A 95 35.35 -13.10 22.74
C ALA A 95 36.76 -12.79 22.17
N PRO A 96 37.39 -13.73 21.41
CA PRO A 96 38.70 -13.54 20.81
C PRO A 96 38.69 -12.60 19.59
N ALA A 97 39.82 -11.92 19.38
CA ALA A 97 40.04 -10.91 18.34
C ALA A 97 40.09 -11.49 16.91
N PRO A 98 39.61 -10.75 15.88
CA PRO A 98 39.64 -11.19 14.49
C PRO A 98 41.02 -11.03 13.83
N ALA A 99 41.34 -11.96 12.92
CA ALA A 99 42.55 -11.97 12.10
C ALA A 99 42.51 -10.89 10.98
N PRO A 100 43.66 -10.34 10.53
CA PRO A 100 43.71 -9.27 9.55
C PRO A 100 43.39 -9.77 8.13
N THR A 101 42.58 -9.00 7.41
CA THR A 101 42.22 -9.17 5.99
C THR A 101 43.20 -8.37 5.11
N PRO A 102 43.62 -8.85 3.92
CA PRO A 102 44.67 -8.23 3.11
C PRO A 102 44.31 -6.85 2.54
N THR A 103 45.34 -6.00 2.48
CA THR A 103 45.33 -4.61 1.97
C THR A 103 45.02 -4.54 0.47
N PRO A 104 44.06 -3.72 0.02
CA PRO A 104 43.86 -3.45 -1.41
C PRO A 104 45.01 -2.61 -1.99
N THR A 105 45.49 -2.99 -3.17
CA THR A 105 46.47 -2.28 -3.98
C THR A 105 45.99 -0.86 -4.32
N PRO A 106 46.81 0.20 -4.12
CA PRO A 106 46.40 1.57 -4.45
C PRO A 106 46.30 1.75 -5.98
N THR A 107 45.13 2.21 -6.43
CA THR A 107 44.93 2.74 -7.78
C THR A 107 45.45 4.19 -7.82
N PRO A 108 46.20 4.60 -8.86
CA PRO A 108 47.01 5.83 -8.85
C PRO A 108 46.20 7.14 -8.84
N THR A 109 46.69 8.11 -8.06
CA THR A 109 46.30 9.55 -8.00
C THR A 109 47.10 10.34 -9.07
N PRO A 110 46.68 11.53 -9.54
CA PRO A 110 45.75 11.75 -10.66
C PRO A 110 46.40 12.46 -11.86
N SER A 111 45.75 12.34 -13.03
CA SER A 111 46.02 13.14 -14.24
C SER A 111 45.68 14.62 -14.04
N SER A 112 46.41 15.51 -14.71
CA SER A 112 46.13 16.95 -14.79
C SER A 112 44.72 17.25 -15.33
N CYS A 113 44.12 18.38 -14.94
CA CYS A 113 42.80 18.80 -15.41
C CYS A 113 42.83 19.31 -16.86
N PHE A 114 41.78 19.00 -17.63
CA PHE A 114 41.53 19.54 -18.98
C PHE A 114 40.75 20.87 -18.95
N PRO A 115 40.56 21.58 -20.09
CA PRO A 115 39.70 22.77 -20.14
C PRO A 115 38.27 22.53 -19.62
N ALA A 116 37.67 23.52 -18.98
CA ALA A 116 36.34 23.37 -18.37
C ALA A 116 35.25 23.05 -19.41
N TRP A 117 34.33 22.15 -19.07
CA TRP A 117 33.15 21.88 -19.88
C TRP A 117 32.20 23.09 -19.85
N ALA A 118 31.65 23.44 -21.01
CA ALA A 118 30.70 24.53 -21.17
C ALA A 118 29.48 24.07 -21.95
N ALA A 119 28.29 24.28 -21.38
CA ALA A 119 27.02 23.80 -21.93
C ALA A 119 26.71 24.34 -23.35
N ALA A 120 27.17 25.55 -23.67
CA ALA A 120 26.93 26.17 -24.97
C ALA A 120 27.92 25.71 -26.07
N THR A 121 29.01 25.04 -25.69
CA THR A 121 30.06 24.60 -26.63
C THR A 121 29.68 23.30 -27.31
N VAL A 122 29.93 23.22 -28.63
CA VAL A 122 29.76 22.00 -29.41
C VAL A 122 31.07 21.21 -29.37
N TYR A 123 31.00 19.95 -28.92
CA TYR A 123 32.13 19.03 -28.90
C TYR A 123 32.01 18.07 -30.08
N SER A 124 32.41 18.53 -31.26
CA SER A 124 32.09 17.87 -32.52
C SER A 124 32.81 16.54 -32.77
N ASN A 125 33.91 16.27 -32.05
CA ASN A 125 34.75 15.10 -32.26
C ASN A 125 34.73 14.19 -31.03
N ALA A 126 34.62 12.87 -31.25
CA ALA A 126 34.90 11.86 -30.23
C ALA A 126 36.35 11.99 -29.75
N GLY A 127 36.59 11.83 -28.45
CA GLY A 127 37.91 11.96 -27.83
C GLY A 127 38.21 13.33 -27.24
N THR A 128 37.31 14.31 -27.35
CA THR A 128 37.53 15.64 -26.77
C THR A 128 37.45 15.58 -25.25
N ARG A 129 38.47 16.10 -24.54
CA ARG A 129 38.57 16.00 -23.08
C ARG A 129 38.29 17.33 -22.38
N VAL A 130 37.51 17.28 -21.31
CA VAL A 130 37.05 18.45 -20.55
C VAL A 130 37.04 18.16 -19.05
N THR A 131 37.06 19.21 -18.23
CA THR A 131 36.89 19.10 -16.78
C THR A 131 35.52 19.62 -16.37
N TYR A 132 34.79 18.87 -15.54
CA TYR A 132 33.55 19.32 -14.92
C TYR A 132 33.47 18.82 -13.48
N ASN A 133 33.22 19.72 -12.52
CA ASN A 133 33.17 19.41 -11.08
C ASN A 133 34.39 18.61 -10.56
N GLY A 134 35.60 19.01 -10.96
CA GLY A 134 36.85 18.40 -10.48
C GLY A 134 37.16 17.00 -11.05
N ARG A 135 36.44 16.58 -12.10
CA ARG A 135 36.66 15.31 -12.81
C ARG A 135 36.88 15.56 -14.30
N ASN A 136 37.76 14.77 -14.90
CA ASN A 136 38.03 14.77 -16.32
C ASN A 136 37.02 13.86 -17.04
N TYR A 137 36.52 14.29 -18.19
CA TYR A 137 35.61 13.53 -19.04
C TYR A 137 36.08 13.56 -20.49
N GLN A 138 35.75 12.52 -21.25
CA GLN A 138 36.02 12.43 -22.69
C GLN A 138 34.72 12.23 -23.47
N SER A 139 34.50 13.00 -24.53
CA SER A 139 33.35 12.80 -25.41
C SER A 139 33.49 11.48 -26.18
N LYS A 140 32.42 10.70 -26.28
CA LYS A 140 32.36 9.45 -27.06
C LYS A 140 31.92 9.71 -28.51
N TRP A 141 31.19 10.80 -28.74
CA TRP A 141 30.72 11.29 -30.04
C TRP A 141 30.33 12.76 -29.93
N TRP A 142 29.77 13.33 -31.00
CA TRP A 142 29.26 14.70 -31.04
C TRP A 142 28.30 14.99 -29.88
N THR A 143 28.47 16.10 -29.17
CA THR A 143 27.54 16.52 -28.10
C THR A 143 27.55 18.04 -27.89
N LYS A 144 26.41 18.60 -27.47
CA LYS A 144 26.24 20.00 -27.05
C LYS A 144 25.22 20.02 -25.91
N GLY A 145 25.57 20.60 -24.77
CA GLY A 145 24.64 20.78 -23.63
C GLY A 145 24.48 19.56 -22.72
N ASP A 146 24.88 18.35 -23.13
CA ASP A 146 24.81 17.17 -22.27
C ASP A 146 25.83 17.24 -21.14
N ASN A 147 25.35 17.17 -19.89
CA ASN A 147 26.20 17.27 -18.70
C ASN A 147 27.10 16.03 -18.55
N PRO A 148 28.44 16.20 -18.47
CA PRO A 148 29.36 15.08 -18.34
C PRO A 148 29.13 14.19 -17.12
N ALA A 149 28.71 14.76 -15.99
CA ALA A 149 28.45 14.03 -14.75
C ALA A 149 27.15 13.20 -14.78
N GLN A 150 26.30 13.39 -15.80
CA GLN A 150 24.97 12.75 -15.92
C GLN A 150 24.89 11.75 -17.08
N SER A 151 25.96 11.60 -17.87
CA SER A 151 25.93 10.78 -19.09
C SER A 151 25.80 9.27 -18.83
N GLY A 152 26.20 8.75 -17.67
CA GLY A 152 26.15 7.31 -17.40
C GLY A 152 26.91 6.47 -18.45
N PRO A 153 26.74 5.13 -18.46
CA PRO A 153 27.48 4.26 -19.38
C PRO A 153 27.11 4.47 -20.86
N TYR A 154 25.88 4.89 -21.17
CA TYR A 154 25.37 5.05 -22.55
C TYR A 154 25.36 6.48 -23.07
N GLY A 155 25.64 7.48 -22.25
CA GLY A 155 25.65 8.89 -22.67
C GLY A 155 26.96 9.33 -23.30
N PRO A 156 26.99 10.58 -23.82
CA PRO A 156 28.05 11.10 -24.66
C PRO A 156 29.38 11.32 -23.93
N TRP A 157 29.41 11.33 -22.60
CA TRP A 157 30.64 11.53 -21.83
C TRP A 157 31.08 10.26 -21.10
N GLN A 158 32.38 9.96 -21.21
CA GLN A 158 33.07 8.95 -20.41
C GLN A 158 33.83 9.64 -19.28
N ASP A 159 33.60 9.22 -18.03
CA ASP A 159 34.36 9.68 -16.88
C ASP A 159 35.78 9.10 -16.89
N LEU A 160 36.79 9.96 -16.82
CA LEU A 160 38.21 9.61 -16.77
C LEU A 160 38.80 9.71 -15.35
N GLY A 161 38.00 10.12 -14.36
CA GLY A 161 38.42 10.21 -12.96
C GLY A 161 38.66 11.64 -12.48
N ALA A 162 38.97 11.76 -11.18
CA ALA A 162 39.27 13.03 -10.54
C ALA A 162 40.60 13.62 -11.06
N CYS A 163 40.67 14.95 -11.17
CA CYS A 163 41.90 15.64 -11.57
C CYS A 163 42.36 16.61 -10.47
N SER A 164 43.67 16.83 -10.36
CA SER A 164 44.26 17.80 -9.43
C SER A 164 45.29 18.69 -10.14
N GLY A 165 44.92 19.93 -10.42
CA GLY A 165 45.82 20.95 -10.97
C GLY A 165 45.11 22.30 -11.02
N GLY A 166 45.60 23.28 -10.27
CA GLY A 166 44.99 24.59 -10.14
C GLY A 166 45.48 25.60 -11.17
N THR A 167 44.60 26.54 -11.55
CA THR A 167 44.83 28.00 -11.75
C THR A 167 43.56 28.66 -12.31
N PRO A 168 43.36 29.99 -12.17
CA PRO A 168 43.07 30.75 -10.96
C PRO A 168 41.63 31.32 -10.97
N THR A 169 41.02 31.44 -9.79
CA THR A 169 39.74 32.16 -9.62
C THR A 169 39.98 33.68 -9.63
N PRO A 170 39.26 34.50 -10.43
CA PRO A 170 39.35 35.95 -10.32
C PRO A 170 38.84 36.41 -8.95
N ALA A 171 39.64 37.29 -8.33
CA ALA A 171 39.49 37.76 -6.96
C ALA A 171 38.15 38.46 -6.71
N PRO A 172 37.36 38.06 -5.68
CA PRO A 172 36.27 38.86 -5.18
C PRO A 172 36.79 39.98 -4.27
N THR A 173 36.24 41.17 -4.49
CA THR A 173 36.45 42.43 -3.75
C THR A 173 36.21 42.26 -2.23
N PRO A 174 37.04 42.84 -1.35
CA PRO A 174 36.93 42.63 0.10
C PRO A 174 35.63 43.24 0.66
N THR A 175 34.89 42.42 1.40
CA THR A 175 33.73 42.82 2.23
C THR A 175 34.23 43.10 3.66
N PRO A 176 33.81 44.18 4.32
CA PRO A 176 34.38 44.62 5.59
C PRO A 176 34.13 43.66 6.76
N THR A 177 35.15 43.56 7.61
CA THR A 177 35.26 42.74 8.83
C THR A 177 34.15 43.05 9.85
N PRO A 178 33.46 42.03 10.42
CA PRO A 178 32.49 42.25 11.48
C PRO A 178 33.18 42.61 12.82
N THR A 179 32.65 43.65 13.46
CA THR A 179 33.01 44.13 14.80
C THR A 179 32.55 43.13 15.88
N PRO A 180 33.33 42.89 16.95
CA PRO A 180 32.97 41.92 17.99
C PRO A 180 31.68 42.30 18.74
N THR A 181 30.84 41.29 18.97
CA THR A 181 29.60 41.36 19.73
C THR A 181 29.87 41.58 21.22
N PRO A 182 29.24 42.56 21.91
CA PRO A 182 29.43 42.78 23.33
C PRO A 182 28.73 41.72 24.20
N THR A 183 29.39 41.39 25.30
CA THR A 183 28.96 40.49 26.38
C THR A 183 27.63 40.94 27.02
N PRO A 184 26.67 40.03 27.28
CA PRO A 184 25.41 40.39 27.94
C PRO A 184 25.62 40.77 29.42
N ALA A 185 24.95 41.86 29.82
CA ALA A 185 24.89 42.36 31.19
C ALA A 185 23.99 41.47 32.09
N PRO A 186 24.23 41.44 33.42
CA PRO A 186 23.49 40.57 34.33
C PRO A 186 22.00 40.97 34.44
N THR A 187 21.15 39.94 34.44
CA THR A 187 19.70 40.00 34.59
C THR A 187 19.29 40.61 35.93
N PRO A 188 18.41 41.63 35.98
CA PRO A 188 17.92 42.18 37.24
C PRO A 188 16.95 41.23 37.95
N THR A 189 17.05 41.21 39.28
CA THR A 189 16.21 40.49 40.24
C THR A 189 14.73 40.90 40.13
N PRO A 190 13.76 39.96 40.16
CA PRO A 190 12.35 40.27 40.04
C PRO A 190 11.82 41.10 41.22
N THR A 191 11.14 42.20 40.89
CA THR A 191 10.36 43.02 41.83
C THR A 191 9.06 42.29 42.21
N PRO A 192 8.63 42.30 43.49
CA PRO A 192 7.40 41.63 43.91
C PRO A 192 6.15 42.19 43.22
N VAL A 193 5.31 41.29 42.73
CA VAL A 193 4.02 41.57 42.09
C VAL A 193 3.02 42.04 43.16
N PRO A 194 2.38 43.23 43.01
CA PRO A 194 1.32 43.63 43.91
C PRO A 194 0.07 42.77 43.74
N THR A 195 -0.55 42.46 44.87
CA THR A 195 -1.78 41.66 45.03
C THR A 195 -2.94 42.26 44.21
N PRO A 196 -3.72 41.45 43.45
CA PRO A 196 -4.85 41.97 42.69
C PRO A 196 -5.95 42.49 43.62
N THR A 197 -6.41 43.71 43.34
CA THR A 197 -7.62 44.30 43.94
C THR A 197 -8.87 43.59 43.36
N PRO A 198 -9.91 43.29 44.16
CA PRO A 198 -11.12 42.63 43.67
C PRO A 198 -11.80 43.45 42.57
N ALA A 199 -12.16 42.78 41.47
CA ALA A 199 -12.92 43.37 40.38
C ALA A 199 -14.36 43.69 40.83
N PRO A 200 -14.92 44.86 40.47
CA PRO A 200 -16.31 45.19 40.78
C PRO A 200 -17.28 44.29 40.00
N THR A 201 -18.38 43.96 40.68
CA THR A 201 -19.48 43.12 40.21
C THR A 201 -20.08 43.66 38.90
N PRO A 202 -20.29 42.83 37.85
CA PRO A 202 -20.91 43.29 36.61
C PRO A 202 -22.38 43.66 36.83
N THR A 203 -22.74 44.86 36.36
CA THR A 203 -24.13 45.33 36.24
C THR A 203 -24.82 44.56 35.09
N PRO A 204 -26.07 44.11 35.24
CA PRO A 204 -26.76 43.34 34.20
C PRO A 204 -26.90 44.14 32.90
N THR A 205 -26.43 43.55 31.81
CA THR A 205 -26.57 44.07 30.44
C THR A 205 -28.02 43.91 29.97
N PRO A 206 -28.66 44.95 29.40
CA PRO A 206 -30.02 44.84 28.88
C PRO A 206 -30.10 43.87 27.70
N THR A 207 -31.18 43.09 27.67
CA THR A 207 -31.52 42.10 26.65
C THR A 207 -31.59 42.74 25.25
N PRO A 208 -30.89 42.21 24.23
CA PRO A 208 -30.99 42.73 22.87
C PRO A 208 -32.38 42.44 22.27
N THR A 209 -32.94 43.46 21.63
CA THR A 209 -34.16 43.41 20.82
C THR A 209 -33.93 42.53 19.59
N PRO A 210 -34.88 41.67 19.16
CA PRO A 210 -34.68 40.74 18.05
C PRO A 210 -34.42 41.46 16.72
N THR A 211 -33.32 41.11 16.07
CA THR A 211 -32.95 41.52 14.70
C THR A 211 -33.93 40.89 13.69
N PRO A 212 -34.45 41.65 12.70
CA PRO A 212 -35.31 41.11 11.66
C PRO A 212 -34.60 40.02 10.84
N ALA A 213 -35.36 39.00 10.43
CA ALA A 213 -34.89 37.89 9.62
C ALA A 213 -34.32 38.36 8.26
N PRO A 214 -33.20 37.79 7.77
CA PRO A 214 -32.63 38.16 6.49
C PRO A 214 -33.54 37.73 5.33
N THR A 215 -33.72 38.65 4.38
CA THR A 215 -34.37 38.43 3.09
C THR A 215 -33.65 37.33 2.29
N PRO A 216 -34.35 36.38 1.65
CA PRO A 216 -33.71 35.30 0.90
C PRO A 216 -32.88 35.83 -0.27
N THR A 217 -31.60 35.47 -0.29
CA THR A 217 -30.68 35.68 -1.41
C THR A 217 -31.16 34.89 -2.64
N PRO A 218 -31.20 35.49 -3.85
CA PRO A 218 -31.63 34.79 -5.05
C PRO A 218 -30.74 33.56 -5.32
N THR A 219 -31.39 32.44 -5.61
CA THR A 219 -30.77 31.19 -6.03
C THR A 219 -29.90 31.43 -7.27
N PRO A 220 -28.61 31.04 -7.28
CA PRO A 220 -27.78 31.18 -8.48
C PRO A 220 -28.37 30.37 -9.62
N THR A 221 -28.47 31.00 -10.79
CA THR A 221 -28.83 30.37 -12.06
C THR A 221 -27.93 29.15 -12.29
N PRO A 222 -28.48 27.96 -12.62
CA PRO A 222 -27.67 26.77 -12.84
C PRO A 222 -26.66 27.01 -13.97
N THR A 223 -25.39 26.81 -13.65
CA THR A 223 -24.31 26.67 -14.63
C THR A 223 -24.71 25.64 -15.68
N PRO A 224 -24.53 25.91 -16.99
CA PRO A 224 -24.89 24.94 -18.03
C PRO A 224 -24.24 23.59 -17.74
N THR A 225 -25.07 22.55 -17.71
CA THR A 225 -24.62 21.16 -17.59
C THR A 225 -23.62 20.88 -18.72
N PRO A 226 -22.41 20.38 -18.43
CA PRO A 226 -21.50 19.91 -19.47
C PRO A 226 -22.24 18.97 -20.43
N ALA A 227 -21.95 19.07 -21.72
CA ALA A 227 -22.54 18.19 -22.72
C ALA A 227 -22.44 16.72 -22.25
N PRO A 228 -23.52 15.92 -22.37
CA PRO A 228 -23.50 14.54 -21.93
C PRO A 228 -22.32 13.82 -22.59
N THR A 229 -21.45 13.23 -21.76
CA THR A 229 -20.41 12.32 -22.23
C THR A 229 -21.10 11.30 -23.14
N PRO A 230 -20.65 11.13 -24.40
CA PRO A 230 -21.31 10.25 -25.35
C PRO A 230 -21.47 8.87 -24.73
N THR A 231 -22.69 8.34 -24.75
CA THR A 231 -22.97 6.98 -24.27
C THR A 231 -22.07 6.01 -25.04
N PRO A 232 -21.20 5.26 -24.36
CA PRO A 232 -20.33 4.29 -25.01
C PRO A 232 -21.16 3.25 -25.76
N ALA A 233 -20.73 2.89 -26.96
CA ALA A 233 -21.23 1.68 -27.57
C ALA A 233 -20.73 0.52 -26.71
N SER A 234 -21.64 -0.19 -26.05
CA SER A 234 -21.33 -1.39 -25.24
C SER A 234 -20.61 -2.40 -26.14
N TYR A 235 -19.30 -2.44 -26.06
CA TYR A 235 -18.49 -3.33 -26.85
C TYR A 235 -17.83 -4.36 -25.94
N LYS A 236 -18.34 -5.60 -25.96
CA LYS A 236 -17.94 -6.66 -25.04
C LYS A 236 -17.45 -7.89 -25.82
N PRO A 237 -16.16 -8.27 -25.78
CA PRO A 237 -15.76 -9.61 -26.18
C PRO A 237 -16.60 -10.62 -25.41
N GLN A 238 -17.28 -11.51 -26.13
CA GLN A 238 -18.04 -12.58 -25.54
C GLN A 238 -17.14 -13.80 -25.50
N ILE A 239 -16.71 -14.19 -24.31
CA ILE A 239 -16.07 -15.50 -24.13
C ILE A 239 -17.19 -16.53 -24.16
N THR A 240 -17.15 -17.40 -25.18
CA THR A 240 -18.07 -18.53 -25.30
C THR A 240 -17.30 -19.81 -25.05
N TYR A 241 -17.91 -20.72 -24.30
CA TYR A 241 -17.31 -22.03 -24.03
C TYR A 241 -18.07 -23.09 -24.81
N ILE A 242 -17.33 -23.95 -25.52
CA ILE A 242 -17.93 -25.13 -26.14
C ILE A 242 -18.26 -26.20 -25.07
N PRO A 243 -19.12 -27.18 -25.39
CA PRO A 243 -19.31 -28.34 -24.53
C PRO A 243 -17.97 -28.97 -24.14
N ALA A 244 -17.85 -29.35 -22.87
CA ALA A 244 -16.62 -29.94 -22.35
C ALA A 244 -16.29 -31.22 -23.15
N PRO A 245 -15.05 -31.38 -23.66
CA PRO A 245 -14.67 -32.59 -24.36
C PRO A 245 -14.69 -33.80 -23.41
N ALA A 246 -14.75 -35.01 -23.97
CA ALA A 246 -14.68 -36.23 -23.17
C ALA A 246 -13.38 -36.27 -22.35
N GLY A 247 -13.51 -36.54 -21.04
CA GLY A 247 -12.37 -36.55 -20.11
C GLY A 247 -11.95 -35.18 -19.58
N TYR A 248 -12.66 -34.10 -19.93
CA TYR A 248 -12.45 -32.79 -19.30
C TYR A 248 -12.81 -32.84 -17.80
N PRO A 249 -12.07 -32.14 -16.92
CA PRO A 249 -12.37 -32.11 -15.49
C PRO A 249 -13.80 -31.64 -15.19
N THR A 250 -14.46 -32.34 -14.27
CA THR A 250 -15.75 -31.92 -13.71
C THR A 250 -15.58 -30.70 -12.81
N ASP A 251 -16.66 -29.97 -12.54
CA ASP A 251 -16.64 -28.81 -11.62
C ASP A 251 -16.11 -29.18 -10.23
N ALA A 252 -16.43 -30.38 -9.73
CA ALA A 252 -15.91 -30.88 -8.45
C ALA A 252 -14.39 -31.10 -8.49
N GLN A 253 -13.86 -31.63 -9.60
CA GLN A 253 -12.41 -31.80 -9.79
C GLN A 253 -11.71 -30.45 -9.90
N LEU A 254 -12.28 -29.50 -10.64
CA LEU A 254 -11.73 -28.14 -10.78
C LEU A 254 -11.71 -27.41 -9.42
N ALA A 255 -12.77 -27.53 -8.62
CA ALA A 255 -12.81 -26.96 -7.27
C ALA A 255 -11.78 -27.61 -6.34
N ALA A 256 -11.58 -28.93 -6.43
CA ALA A 256 -10.55 -29.63 -5.68
C ALA A 256 -9.13 -29.19 -6.09
N SER A 257 -8.87 -29.00 -7.39
CA SER A 257 -7.61 -28.46 -7.91
C SER A 257 -7.37 -27.02 -7.44
N GLU A 258 -8.38 -26.15 -7.49
CA GLU A 258 -8.27 -24.79 -6.96
C GLU A 258 -7.90 -24.81 -5.48
N LYS A 259 -8.56 -25.65 -4.68
CA LYS A 259 -8.23 -25.83 -3.27
C LYS A 259 -6.78 -26.28 -3.08
N ALA A 260 -6.30 -27.24 -3.86
CA ALA A 260 -4.91 -27.70 -3.77
C ALA A 260 -3.90 -26.58 -4.10
N LEU A 261 -4.22 -25.71 -5.08
CA LEU A 261 -3.40 -24.55 -5.40
C LEU A 261 -3.44 -23.48 -4.31
N VAL A 262 -4.59 -23.25 -3.66
CA VAL A 262 -4.67 -22.37 -2.48
C VAL A 262 -3.77 -22.91 -1.36
N ASP A 263 -3.82 -24.21 -1.09
CA ASP A 263 -2.98 -24.84 -0.06
C ASP A 263 -1.49 -24.72 -0.43
N GLN A 264 -1.13 -24.86 -1.71
CA GLN A 264 0.23 -24.66 -2.24
C GLN A 264 0.72 -23.20 -2.11
N ALA A 265 -0.16 -22.22 -2.34
CA ALA A 265 0.18 -20.78 -2.30
C ALA A 265 0.10 -20.16 -0.89
N ASN A 266 0.28 -20.96 0.16
CA ASN A 266 0.09 -20.55 1.55
C ASN A 266 -1.36 -20.11 1.79
N GLY A 267 -2.26 -21.10 1.92
CA GLY A 267 -3.71 -20.91 2.06
C GLY A 267 -4.14 -19.85 3.09
N PRO A 268 -3.56 -19.78 4.30
CA PRO A 268 -3.83 -18.70 5.26
C PRO A 268 -3.58 -17.29 4.69
N MET A 269 -2.54 -17.13 3.89
CA MET A 269 -2.20 -15.86 3.28
C MET A 269 -3.15 -15.48 2.14
N ILE A 270 -3.58 -16.45 1.32
CA ILE A 270 -4.65 -16.25 0.33
C ILE A 270 -5.95 -15.83 1.02
N ALA A 271 -6.28 -16.41 2.17
CA ALA A 271 -7.45 -16.02 2.95
C ALA A 271 -7.36 -14.56 3.43
N LEU A 272 -6.19 -14.12 3.91
CA LEU A 272 -5.96 -12.72 4.30
C LEU A 272 -6.09 -11.76 3.11
N LEU A 273 -5.60 -12.13 1.92
CA LEU A 273 -5.75 -11.30 0.72
C LEU A 273 -7.21 -11.23 0.26
N ARG A 274 -7.96 -12.34 0.30
CA ARG A 274 -9.40 -12.36 0.03
C ARG A 274 -10.18 -11.49 1.02
N ASP A 275 -9.79 -11.53 2.30
CA ASP A 275 -10.34 -10.69 3.35
C ASP A 275 -10.11 -9.20 3.04
N ALA A 276 -8.89 -8.85 2.64
CA ALA A 276 -8.48 -7.49 2.29
C ALA A 276 -9.25 -6.91 1.08
N GLN A 277 -9.66 -7.77 0.14
CA GLN A 277 -10.37 -7.36 -1.08
C GLN A 277 -11.89 -7.33 -0.95
N ARG A 278 -12.46 -7.68 0.22
CA ARG A 278 -13.90 -7.58 0.41
C ARG A 278 -14.39 -6.16 0.22
N VAL A 279 -15.55 -6.04 -0.42
CA VAL A 279 -16.23 -4.77 -0.63
C VAL A 279 -17.59 -4.73 0.06
N LEU A 280 -17.97 -3.54 0.55
CA LEU A 280 -19.34 -3.32 1.00
C LEU A 280 -20.32 -3.16 -0.19
N PRO A 281 -21.59 -3.56 -0.04
CA PRO A 281 -22.64 -3.24 -1.00
C PRO A 281 -22.78 -1.74 -1.23
N ASP A 282 -23.11 -1.33 -2.45
CA ASP A 282 -23.24 0.10 -2.80
C ASP A 282 -24.35 0.80 -2.01
N ALA A 283 -25.41 0.09 -1.62
CA ALA A 283 -26.46 0.64 -0.77
C ALA A 283 -25.92 1.10 0.60
N ASP A 284 -25.04 0.29 1.20
CA ASP A 284 -24.41 0.59 2.49
C ASP A 284 -23.42 1.75 2.36
N VAL A 285 -22.65 1.77 1.27
CA VAL A 285 -21.72 2.87 0.96
C VAL A 285 -22.48 4.18 0.71
N ASN A 286 -23.55 4.15 -0.09
CA ASN A 286 -24.35 5.34 -0.36
C ASN A 286 -25.03 5.89 0.91
N ALA A 287 -25.34 5.03 1.89
CA ALA A 287 -25.88 5.43 3.18
C ALA A 287 -24.84 6.06 4.14
N VAL A 288 -23.54 6.04 3.80
CA VAL A 288 -22.51 6.73 4.59
C VAL A 288 -22.63 8.24 4.43
N VAL A 289 -22.75 8.93 5.57
CA VAL A 289 -22.74 10.38 5.71
C VAL A 289 -21.98 10.76 6.99
N PRO A 290 -21.36 11.96 7.06
CA PRO A 290 -20.60 12.36 8.24
C PRO A 290 -21.40 12.30 9.54
N GLY A 291 -20.80 11.75 10.60
CA GLY A 291 -21.34 11.67 11.96
C GLY A 291 -22.43 10.63 12.16
N ARG A 292 -22.79 9.83 11.14
CA ARG A 292 -23.83 8.81 11.28
C ARG A 292 -23.33 7.66 12.16
N ALA A 293 -24.01 7.41 13.28
CA ALA A 293 -23.66 6.35 14.23
C ALA A 293 -23.61 4.94 13.60
N ALA A 294 -24.43 4.69 12.57
CA ALA A 294 -24.46 3.44 11.81
C ALA A 294 -23.42 3.36 10.68
N ASN A 295 -22.54 4.34 10.52
CA ASN A 295 -21.40 4.22 9.60
C ASN A 295 -20.55 2.99 9.95
N PRO A 296 -19.94 2.30 8.98
CA PRO A 296 -19.02 1.18 9.23
C PRO A 296 -17.90 1.54 10.22
N SER A 297 -17.34 0.55 10.94
CA SER A 297 -16.32 0.79 11.98
C SER A 297 -15.07 1.49 11.45
N ASN A 298 -14.61 1.12 10.25
CA ASN A 298 -13.48 1.78 9.60
C ASN A 298 -13.75 3.26 9.29
N VAL A 299 -14.96 3.59 8.85
CA VAL A 299 -15.41 4.98 8.61
C VAL A 299 -15.44 5.75 9.93
N ARG A 300 -16.09 5.23 10.97
CA ARG A 300 -16.15 5.90 12.28
C ARG A 300 -14.75 6.16 12.86
N ARG A 301 -13.81 5.24 12.64
CA ARG A 301 -12.41 5.43 13.05
C ARG A 301 -11.75 6.55 12.26
N VAL A 302 -11.93 6.59 10.94
CA VAL A 302 -11.44 7.70 10.12
C VAL A 302 -12.03 9.03 10.57
N GLU A 303 -13.33 9.10 10.85
CA GLU A 303 -13.99 10.32 11.35
C GLU A 303 -13.40 10.80 12.69
N SER A 304 -13.03 9.87 13.57
CA SER A 304 -12.38 10.20 14.86
C SER A 304 -10.96 10.75 14.71
N ILE A 305 -10.31 10.51 13.57
CA ILE A 305 -8.93 10.95 13.30
C ILE A 305 -8.91 12.19 12.42
N VAL A 306 -9.72 12.19 11.36
CA VAL A 306 -9.84 13.25 10.36
C VAL A 306 -11.31 13.62 10.25
N PRO A 307 -11.86 14.41 11.18
CA PRO A 307 -13.17 15.02 11.01
C PRO A 307 -13.18 15.97 9.80
N ALA A 308 -14.36 16.41 9.35
CA ALA A 308 -14.50 17.27 8.17
C ALA A 308 -13.61 18.53 8.22
N ALA A 309 -13.50 19.16 9.40
CA ALA A 309 -12.64 20.33 9.58
C ALA A 309 -11.13 20.01 9.40
N GLU A 310 -10.67 18.85 9.84
CA GLU A 310 -9.28 18.44 9.61
C GLU A 310 -9.07 18.08 8.15
N PHE A 311 -10.04 17.43 7.49
CA PHE A 311 -9.98 17.19 6.04
C PHE A 311 -9.89 18.50 5.25
N ASP A 312 -10.65 19.52 5.64
CA ASP A 312 -10.59 20.86 5.04
C ASP A 312 -9.24 21.54 5.24
N LYS A 313 -8.64 21.40 6.44
CA LYS A 313 -7.29 21.88 6.74
C LYS A 313 -6.21 21.15 5.93
N LEU A 314 -6.32 19.85 5.76
CA LEU A 314 -5.34 19.06 5.00
C LEU A 314 -5.43 19.31 3.49
N PHE A 315 -6.64 19.59 2.98
CA PHE A 315 -6.91 19.71 1.54
C PHE A 315 -7.70 20.98 1.17
N PRO A 316 -7.21 22.18 1.48
CA PRO A 316 -7.94 23.42 1.26
C PRO A 316 -8.16 23.72 -0.23
N VAL A 317 -7.22 23.34 -1.11
CA VAL A 317 -7.26 23.64 -2.55
C VAL A 317 -7.79 22.50 -3.42
N ARG A 318 -8.29 21.42 -2.81
CA ARG A 318 -8.77 20.26 -3.56
C ARG A 318 -9.83 20.63 -4.59
N HIS A 319 -9.89 19.86 -5.67
CA HIS A 319 -11.01 19.93 -6.61
C HIS A 319 -12.33 19.69 -5.87
N VAL A 320 -13.38 20.46 -6.17
CA VAL A 320 -14.69 20.40 -5.47
C VAL A 320 -15.39 19.03 -5.49
N LYS A 321 -14.98 18.13 -6.37
CA LYS A 321 -15.49 16.74 -6.44
C LYS A 321 -14.84 15.80 -5.40
N TYR A 322 -13.70 16.18 -4.84
CA TYR A 322 -13.14 15.54 -3.65
C TYR A 322 -13.84 16.07 -2.39
N SER A 323 -15.07 15.61 -2.17
CA SER A 323 -15.83 15.95 -0.97
C SER A 323 -15.49 15.02 0.19
N TYR A 324 -15.67 15.49 1.42
CA TYR A 324 -15.46 14.67 2.61
C TYR A 324 -16.38 13.43 2.63
N VAL A 325 -17.63 13.55 2.16
CA VAL A 325 -18.53 12.39 2.03
C VAL A 325 -18.02 11.38 1.00
N ASN A 326 -17.45 11.81 -0.12
CA ASN A 326 -16.84 10.90 -1.09
C ASN A 326 -15.60 10.20 -0.52
N PHE A 327 -14.81 10.91 0.30
CA PHE A 327 -13.70 10.32 1.04
C PHE A 327 -14.19 9.22 1.98
N LEU A 328 -15.17 9.50 2.84
CA LEU A 328 -15.75 8.49 3.75
C LEU A 328 -16.34 7.30 3.00
N ARG A 329 -17.01 7.52 1.86
CA ARG A 329 -17.57 6.46 1.01
C ARG A 329 -16.49 5.60 0.35
N GLY A 330 -15.39 6.21 -0.11
CA GLY A 330 -14.23 5.49 -0.64
C GLY A 330 -13.60 4.56 0.40
N ILE A 331 -13.48 5.03 1.65
CA ILE A 331 -13.04 4.21 2.79
C ILE A 331 -14.06 3.11 3.10
N ALA A 332 -15.36 3.44 3.16
CA ALA A 332 -16.42 2.48 3.48
C ALA A 332 -16.42 1.29 2.53
N LYS A 333 -16.21 1.52 1.23
CA LYS A 333 -16.25 0.46 0.22
C LYS A 333 -15.27 -0.67 0.53
N PHE A 334 -14.14 -0.41 1.18
CA PHE A 334 -13.10 -1.39 1.50
C PHE A 334 -12.83 -1.46 3.01
N PRO A 335 -13.54 -2.33 3.76
CA PRO A 335 -13.38 -2.48 5.22
C PRO A 335 -11.96 -2.77 5.70
N ALA A 336 -11.11 -3.33 4.84
CA ALA A 336 -9.72 -3.63 5.14
C ALA A 336 -8.84 -2.37 5.28
N TYR A 337 -9.23 -1.25 4.69
CA TYR A 337 -8.54 0.01 4.88
C TYR A 337 -8.98 0.64 6.22
N CYS A 338 -8.02 0.90 7.10
CA CYS A 338 -8.30 1.13 8.51
C CYS A 338 -9.18 0.00 9.07
N ALA A 339 -8.68 -1.24 9.10
CA ALA A 339 -9.44 -2.37 9.62
C ALA A 339 -9.56 -2.35 11.15
N ASP A 340 -10.45 -3.20 11.68
CA ASP A 340 -10.36 -3.68 13.07
C ASP A 340 -9.32 -4.81 13.15
N TYR A 341 -8.64 -4.94 14.30
CA TYR A 341 -7.64 -5.97 14.53
C TYR A 341 -7.94 -6.73 15.82
N THR A 342 -7.92 -8.06 15.76
CA THR A 342 -8.18 -8.94 16.91
C THR A 342 -6.89 -9.50 17.53
N ASP A 343 -5.73 -9.13 16.99
CA ASP A 343 -4.40 -9.63 17.35
C ASP A 343 -3.60 -8.66 18.24
N GLY A 344 -4.28 -7.67 18.83
CA GLY A 344 -3.68 -6.69 19.74
C GLY A 344 -3.04 -5.49 19.06
N ARG A 345 -3.06 -5.41 17.71
CA ARG A 345 -2.63 -4.21 16.99
C ARG A 345 -3.53 -3.00 17.29
N ASP A 346 -2.92 -1.83 17.44
CA ASP A 346 -3.64 -0.57 17.64
C ASP A 346 -4.24 -0.07 16.32
N ALA A 347 -5.53 -0.34 16.13
CA ALA A 347 -6.28 0.05 14.94
C ALA A 347 -6.30 1.58 14.71
N VAL A 348 -6.29 2.39 15.78
CA VAL A 348 -6.34 3.85 15.66
C VAL A 348 -4.98 4.38 15.22
N ALA A 349 -3.89 3.94 15.87
CA ALA A 349 -2.54 4.33 15.48
C ALA A 349 -2.20 3.90 14.04
N ILE A 350 -2.56 2.66 13.68
CA ILE A 350 -2.39 2.16 12.30
C ILE A 350 -3.21 3.00 11.31
N CYS A 351 -4.47 3.30 11.63
CA CYS A 351 -5.30 4.12 10.74
C CYS A 351 -4.74 5.54 10.56
N ARG A 352 -4.24 6.19 11.63
CA ARG A 352 -3.54 7.48 11.53
C ARG A 352 -2.37 7.41 10.54
N LYS A 353 -1.56 6.35 10.64
CA LYS A 353 -0.40 6.16 9.76
C LYS A 353 -0.81 5.87 8.31
N LEU A 354 -1.81 5.01 8.09
CA LEU A 354 -2.35 4.73 6.75
C LEU A 354 -2.87 5.99 6.05
N LEU A 355 -3.60 6.84 6.80
CA LEU A 355 -4.10 8.12 6.31
C LEU A 355 -2.95 9.07 5.98
N ALA A 356 -1.99 9.24 6.88
CA ALA A 356 -0.80 10.07 6.63
C ALA A 356 -0.04 9.62 5.39
N THR A 357 0.17 8.31 5.24
CA THR A 357 0.81 7.71 4.06
C THR A 357 0.03 8.01 2.79
N SER A 358 -1.28 7.78 2.77
CA SER A 358 -2.10 7.95 1.56
C SER A 358 -2.20 9.42 1.15
N PHE A 359 -2.37 10.31 2.11
CA PHE A 359 -2.45 11.75 1.87
C PHE A 359 -1.13 12.31 1.33
N ALA A 360 0.02 11.85 1.84
CA ALA A 360 1.33 12.21 1.32
C ALA A 360 1.54 11.72 -0.13
N HIS A 361 1.03 10.53 -0.46
CA HIS A 361 1.01 10.09 -1.85
C HIS A 361 0.12 10.98 -2.70
N PHE A 362 -1.08 11.37 -2.23
CA PHE A 362 -1.97 12.27 -2.98
C PHE A 362 -1.31 13.61 -3.30
N THR A 363 -0.48 14.17 -2.42
CA THR A 363 0.30 15.38 -2.70
C THR A 363 1.16 15.24 -3.95
N GLN A 364 1.83 14.10 -4.13
CA GLN A 364 2.66 13.85 -5.31
C GLN A 364 1.84 13.43 -6.54
N GLU A 365 0.79 12.62 -6.38
CA GLU A 365 -0.02 12.11 -7.50
C GLU A 365 -0.92 13.18 -8.12
N THR A 366 -1.50 14.04 -7.28
CA THR A 366 -2.61 14.94 -7.67
C THR A 366 -2.42 16.37 -7.19
N GLY A 367 -1.30 16.69 -6.55
CA GLY A 367 -1.09 18.02 -6.00
C GLY A 367 -0.82 19.09 -7.06
N ALA A 368 -1.17 20.33 -6.74
CA ALA A 368 -0.88 21.47 -7.61
C ALA A 368 0.64 21.65 -7.81
N ASN A 369 1.43 21.34 -6.77
CA ASN A 369 2.89 21.45 -6.75
C ASN A 369 3.37 22.84 -7.21
N TRP A 370 2.64 23.87 -6.82
CA TRP A 370 2.87 25.26 -7.19
C TRP A 370 3.35 26.05 -5.95
N PRO A 371 4.67 26.32 -5.81
CA PRO A 371 5.23 26.91 -4.58
C PRO A 371 4.65 28.27 -4.19
N SER A 372 4.19 29.06 -5.15
CA SER A 372 3.62 30.40 -4.91
C SER A 372 2.09 30.45 -4.93
N LEU A 373 1.41 29.29 -4.97
CA LEU A 373 -0.05 29.21 -5.00
C LEU A 373 -0.65 29.84 -3.73
N THR A 374 -1.48 30.87 -3.91
CA THR A 374 -2.26 31.50 -2.82
C THR A 374 -3.75 31.13 -2.91
N PRO A 375 -4.53 31.30 -1.82
CA PRO A 375 -5.98 31.11 -1.89
C PRO A 375 -6.66 32.02 -2.92
N ALA A 376 -6.20 33.27 -3.09
CA ALA A 376 -6.74 34.18 -4.11
C ALA A 376 -6.58 33.59 -5.52
N GLN A 377 -5.39 33.06 -5.84
CA GLN A 377 -5.12 32.43 -7.13
C GLN A 377 -5.96 31.17 -7.33
N ALA A 378 -6.01 30.28 -6.34
CA ALA A 378 -6.80 29.04 -6.42
C ALA A 378 -8.30 29.33 -6.67
N ARG A 379 -8.85 30.37 -6.04
CA ARG A 379 -10.27 30.74 -6.17
C ARG A 379 -10.66 31.31 -7.55
N THR A 380 -9.69 31.65 -8.40
CA THR A 380 -9.98 32.07 -9.79
C THR A 380 -10.49 30.91 -10.64
N ASP A 381 -10.20 29.67 -10.26
CA ASP A 381 -10.73 28.47 -10.90
C ASP A 381 -11.99 27.97 -10.16
N PRO A 382 -13.15 27.90 -10.83
CA PRO A 382 -14.39 27.37 -10.24
C PRO A 382 -14.27 25.94 -9.71
N ASN A 383 -13.35 25.13 -10.23
CA ASN A 383 -13.13 23.76 -9.78
C ASN A 383 -12.47 23.68 -8.40
N HIS A 384 -11.87 24.77 -7.93
CA HIS A 384 -11.16 24.85 -6.66
C HIS A 384 -11.82 25.83 -5.69
N ASN A 385 -12.60 26.79 -6.18
CA ASN A 385 -13.26 27.79 -5.35
C ASN A 385 -14.27 27.17 -4.37
N ASN A 386 -13.95 27.22 -3.08
CA ASN A 386 -14.73 26.63 -2.01
C ASN A 386 -14.69 27.48 -0.73
N ALA A 387 -15.55 27.16 0.25
CA ALA A 387 -15.69 27.93 1.49
C ALA A 387 -14.43 27.97 2.36
N VAL A 388 -13.59 26.91 2.32
CA VAL A 388 -12.34 26.84 3.08
C VAL A 388 -11.39 27.93 2.59
N LEU A 389 -11.14 27.98 1.26
CA LEU A 389 -10.26 28.98 0.66
C LEU A 389 -10.74 30.41 0.89
N ALA A 390 -12.05 30.64 0.93
CA ALA A 390 -12.61 31.96 1.18
C ALA A 390 -12.29 32.50 2.59
N SER A 391 -12.05 31.59 3.55
CA SER A 391 -11.73 31.96 4.94
C SER A 391 -10.23 32.11 5.23
N MET A 392 -9.37 31.66 4.30
CA MET A 392 -7.91 31.70 4.47
C MET A 392 -7.31 33.08 4.17
N PRO A 393 -6.09 33.40 4.65
CA PRO A 393 -5.35 34.57 4.22
C PRO A 393 -5.08 34.54 2.70
N GLN A 394 -5.64 35.50 1.96
CA GLN A 394 -5.75 35.40 0.50
C GLN A 394 -4.41 35.50 -0.26
N ASP A 395 -3.40 36.15 0.33
CA ASP A 395 -2.10 36.42 -0.31
C ASP A 395 -0.95 35.62 0.33
N THR A 396 -1.25 34.69 1.24
CA THR A 396 -0.22 33.83 1.84
C THR A 396 -0.08 32.54 1.03
N PRO A 397 1.15 32.16 0.60
CA PRO A 397 1.36 30.90 -0.11
C PRO A 397 0.88 29.71 0.72
N ILE A 398 0.18 28.80 0.06
CA ILE A 398 -0.31 27.55 0.66
C ILE A 398 0.84 26.53 0.67
N PRO A 399 1.20 25.96 1.83
CA PRO A 399 2.22 24.92 1.94
C PRO A 399 1.99 23.77 0.96
N PHE A 400 3.05 23.29 0.32
CA PHE A 400 2.96 22.25 -0.73
C PHE A 400 2.23 20.98 -0.25
N TRP A 401 2.40 20.59 1.02
CA TRP A 401 1.78 19.39 1.58
C TRP A 401 0.25 19.51 1.71
N GLN A 402 -0.29 20.75 1.71
CA GLN A 402 -1.73 21.06 1.66
C GLN A 402 -2.27 21.20 0.23
N GLN A 403 -1.43 21.02 -0.80
CA GLN A 403 -1.83 21.21 -2.20
C GLN A 403 -2.34 19.94 -2.90
N ALA A 404 -2.49 18.82 -2.18
CA ALA A 404 -2.97 17.56 -2.73
C ALA A 404 -4.41 17.65 -3.26
N LEU A 405 -4.82 16.66 -4.07
CA LEU A 405 -6.17 16.54 -4.63
C LEU A 405 -6.58 17.71 -5.53
N TRP A 406 -5.61 18.42 -6.11
CA TRP A 406 -5.83 19.47 -7.09
C TRP A 406 -6.33 18.86 -8.40
N PHE A 407 -5.55 17.95 -8.99
CA PHE A 407 -5.92 17.29 -10.24
C PHE A 407 -6.90 16.15 -9.98
N LEU A 408 -8.07 16.25 -10.61
CA LEU A 408 -9.08 15.18 -10.64
C LEU A 408 -8.85 14.19 -11.79
N ARG A 409 -8.38 14.74 -12.92
CA ARG A 409 -8.00 14.04 -14.15
C ARG A 409 -6.54 14.38 -14.44
N GLU A 410 -5.86 13.50 -15.15
CA GLU A 410 -4.49 13.72 -15.60
C GLU A 410 -4.39 15.05 -16.34
N SER A 411 -3.38 15.85 -15.99
CA SER A 411 -3.21 17.18 -16.57
C SER A 411 -3.07 17.10 -18.10
N GLY A 412 -3.92 17.83 -18.81
CA GLY A 412 -3.97 17.81 -20.28
C GLY A 412 -4.93 16.78 -20.89
N TYR A 413 -5.67 16.02 -20.08
CA TYR A 413 -6.64 15.03 -20.57
C TYR A 413 -8.07 15.35 -20.15
N GLU A 414 -9.02 15.09 -21.05
CA GLU A 414 -10.46 15.23 -20.82
C GLU A 414 -11.25 14.06 -21.44
N GLU A 415 -12.50 13.89 -21.01
CA GLU A 415 -13.37 12.85 -21.55
C GLU A 415 -13.65 13.12 -23.04
N GLY A 416 -13.52 12.09 -23.88
CA GLY A 416 -13.75 12.21 -25.32
C GLY A 416 -12.53 12.65 -26.14
N SER A 417 -11.41 13.01 -25.50
CA SER A 417 -10.13 13.14 -26.21
C SER A 417 -9.73 11.78 -26.80
N ALA A 418 -9.44 11.73 -28.10
CA ALA A 418 -8.86 10.55 -28.73
C ALA A 418 -7.37 10.50 -28.41
N VAL A 419 -6.99 9.90 -27.28
CA VAL A 419 -5.57 9.79 -26.93
C VAL A 419 -5.19 8.32 -26.83
N GLY A 420 -4.25 7.90 -27.66
CA GLY A 420 -3.82 6.51 -27.78
C GLY A 420 -2.79 6.08 -26.75
N SER A 421 -2.58 6.85 -25.69
CA SER A 421 -1.45 6.68 -24.78
C SER A 421 -1.72 5.72 -23.62
N TYR A 422 -2.96 5.66 -23.08
CA TYR A 422 -3.30 4.84 -21.91
C TYR A 422 -4.29 3.71 -22.24
N GLN A 423 -4.03 3.00 -23.34
CA GLN A 423 -4.96 1.98 -23.79
C GLN A 423 -4.22 0.79 -24.42
N GLN A 424 -4.60 -0.42 -24.01
CA GLN A 424 -4.14 -1.69 -24.60
C GLN A 424 -5.31 -2.40 -25.27
N CYS A 425 -5.71 -1.90 -26.44
CA CYS A 425 -6.98 -2.24 -27.09
C CYS A 425 -6.86 -3.17 -28.29
N ILE A 426 -5.64 -3.52 -28.72
CA ILE A 426 -5.39 -4.19 -29.99
C ILE A 426 -4.83 -5.61 -29.73
N PRO A 427 -5.34 -6.65 -30.42
CA PRO A 427 -4.75 -7.97 -30.38
C PRO A 427 -3.24 -7.95 -30.67
N GLY A 428 -2.44 -8.57 -29.80
CA GLY A 428 -0.99 -8.66 -29.97
C GLY A 428 -0.16 -7.54 -29.32
N SER A 429 -0.78 -6.48 -28.77
CA SER A 429 -0.11 -5.63 -27.79
C SER A 429 0.05 -6.45 -26.50
N HIS A 430 1.27 -6.54 -25.95
CA HIS A 430 1.65 -7.34 -24.78
C HIS A 430 0.51 -7.74 -23.80
N ALA A 431 0.50 -9.03 -23.43
CA ALA A 431 -0.39 -9.70 -22.48
C ALA A 431 -1.84 -9.94 -22.94
N THR A 432 -2.43 -11.02 -22.45
CA THR A 432 -3.84 -11.44 -22.63
C THR A 432 -4.87 -10.40 -22.13
N ASN A 433 -4.40 -9.30 -21.52
CA ASN A 433 -5.19 -8.22 -20.92
C ASN A 433 -6.22 -7.61 -21.87
N TRP A 434 -5.93 -7.48 -23.17
CA TRP A 434 -6.87 -6.88 -24.13
C TRP A 434 -8.18 -7.68 -24.28
N ILE A 435 -8.16 -8.97 -23.96
CA ILE A 435 -9.35 -9.85 -24.01
C ILE A 435 -10.22 -9.69 -22.77
N PHE A 436 -9.60 -9.61 -21.60
CA PHE A 436 -10.30 -9.59 -20.31
C PHE A 436 -10.64 -8.18 -19.84
N TYR A 437 -9.85 -7.19 -20.27
CA TYR A 437 -10.03 -5.77 -19.99
C TYR A 437 -10.13 -5.00 -21.31
N PRO A 438 -11.13 -5.31 -22.14
CA PRO A 438 -11.29 -4.71 -23.46
C PRO A 438 -11.50 -3.20 -23.34
N CYS A 439 -10.93 -2.46 -24.27
CA CYS A 439 -11.26 -1.04 -24.39
C CYS A 439 -12.66 -0.86 -24.98
N ALA A 440 -13.47 -0.07 -24.31
CA ALA A 440 -14.75 0.37 -24.84
C ALA A 440 -14.55 1.38 -25.98
N LYS A 441 -15.60 1.57 -26.78
CA LYS A 441 -15.63 2.57 -27.86
C LYS A 441 -16.74 3.58 -27.62
N ASN A 442 -16.49 4.84 -27.96
CA ASN A 442 -17.54 5.85 -28.00
C ASN A 442 -18.50 5.61 -29.17
N ALA A 443 -19.56 6.42 -29.26
CA ALA A 443 -20.57 6.34 -30.33
C ALA A 443 -19.98 6.54 -31.74
N GLN A 444 -18.81 7.17 -31.87
CA GLN A 444 -18.09 7.38 -33.13
C GLN A 444 -17.18 6.19 -33.49
N GLY A 445 -17.14 5.13 -32.66
CA GLY A 445 -16.32 3.94 -32.89
C GLY A 445 -14.84 4.08 -32.51
N ASN A 446 -14.47 5.20 -31.87
CA ASN A 446 -13.12 5.43 -31.35
C ASN A 446 -12.99 4.78 -29.97
N TYR A 447 -11.83 4.21 -29.66
CA TYR A 447 -11.57 3.69 -28.32
C TYR A 447 -11.60 4.80 -27.28
N LEU A 448 -12.10 4.48 -26.09
CA LEU A 448 -11.99 5.34 -24.91
C LEU A 448 -10.56 5.29 -24.38
N ASP A 449 -10.11 6.42 -23.84
CA ASP A 449 -8.80 6.51 -23.19
C ASP A 449 -8.91 6.38 -21.65
N TYR A 450 -7.98 5.64 -21.08
CA TYR A 450 -7.92 5.31 -19.66
C TYR A 450 -6.81 6.08 -18.95
N PHE A 451 -6.65 7.37 -19.26
CA PHE A 451 -5.75 8.29 -18.54
C PHE A 451 -6.09 8.41 -17.05
N GLY A 452 -5.18 9.01 -16.28
CA GLY A 452 -5.26 9.10 -14.82
C GLY A 452 -6.54 9.77 -14.30
N ARG A 453 -7.25 9.10 -13.39
CA ARG A 453 -8.44 9.64 -12.70
C ARG A 453 -8.40 9.41 -11.19
N GLY A 454 -8.94 10.37 -10.44
CA GLY A 454 -9.07 10.29 -8.98
C GLY A 454 -7.76 10.44 -8.22
N ALA A 455 -7.82 10.22 -6.90
CA ALA A 455 -6.75 10.55 -5.94
C ALA A 455 -5.45 9.77 -6.15
N LYS A 456 -5.54 8.58 -6.78
CA LYS A 456 -4.38 7.74 -7.13
C LYS A 456 -3.95 7.86 -8.60
N GLN A 457 -4.66 8.65 -9.40
CA GLN A 457 -4.50 8.68 -10.86
C GLN A 457 -4.54 7.26 -11.44
N LEU A 458 -5.69 6.58 -11.26
CA LEU A 458 -5.89 5.25 -11.83
C LEU A 458 -5.84 5.37 -13.36
N SER A 459 -4.93 4.64 -14.00
CA SER A 459 -4.72 4.67 -15.46
C SER A 459 -4.69 3.26 -16.03
N TRP A 460 -4.93 3.13 -17.35
CA TRP A 460 -4.97 1.91 -18.15
C TRP A 460 -6.20 1.02 -17.95
N ASN A 461 -6.73 0.49 -19.07
CA ASN A 461 -7.83 -0.47 -19.09
C ASN A 461 -7.59 -1.67 -18.16
N TYR A 462 -6.37 -2.19 -18.09
CA TYR A 462 -6.01 -3.31 -17.21
C TYR A 462 -5.95 -2.96 -15.72
N ASN A 463 -6.14 -1.70 -15.32
CA ASN A 463 -6.41 -1.33 -13.92
C ASN A 463 -7.89 -0.99 -13.70
N PHE A 464 -8.54 -0.32 -14.67
CA PHE A 464 -9.98 -0.05 -14.62
C PHE A 464 -10.82 -1.34 -14.60
N GLY A 465 -10.42 -2.33 -15.40
CA GLY A 465 -11.09 -3.63 -15.48
C GLY A 465 -11.11 -4.38 -14.15
N PRO A 466 -9.95 -4.70 -13.53
CA PRO A 466 -9.89 -5.33 -12.21
C PRO A 466 -10.57 -4.51 -11.13
N PHE A 467 -10.44 -3.19 -11.14
CA PHE A 467 -11.14 -2.33 -10.19
C PHE A 467 -12.65 -2.46 -10.35
N SER A 468 -13.17 -2.39 -11.58
CA SER A 468 -14.59 -2.60 -11.88
C SER A 468 -15.07 -4.00 -11.47
N GLN A 469 -14.27 -5.03 -11.73
CA GLN A 469 -14.56 -6.41 -11.33
C GLN A 469 -14.67 -6.53 -9.80
N ALA A 470 -13.74 -5.94 -9.06
CA ALA A 470 -13.74 -5.97 -7.60
C ALA A 470 -14.97 -5.28 -7.00
N LEU A 471 -15.44 -4.20 -7.61
CA LEU A 471 -16.58 -3.44 -7.10
C LEU A 471 -17.94 -4.02 -7.50
N TYR A 472 -18.06 -4.52 -8.73
CA TYR A 472 -19.33 -4.80 -9.40
C TYR A 472 -19.49 -6.23 -9.90
N GLY A 473 -18.45 -7.06 -9.77
CA GLY A 473 -18.41 -8.39 -10.40
C GLY A 473 -18.41 -8.33 -11.94
N ASN A 474 -18.14 -7.16 -12.52
CA ASN A 474 -18.18 -6.90 -13.95
C ASN A 474 -17.12 -5.87 -14.34
N VAL A 475 -16.22 -6.23 -15.25
CA VAL A 475 -15.18 -5.35 -15.79
C VAL A 475 -15.73 -4.14 -16.56
N ASN A 476 -16.91 -4.26 -17.19
CA ASN A 476 -17.38 -3.27 -18.16
C ASN A 476 -17.95 -2.00 -17.53
N THR A 477 -18.41 -2.04 -16.28
CA THR A 477 -19.03 -0.87 -15.64
C THR A 477 -18.13 0.36 -15.71
N LEU A 478 -16.84 0.21 -15.40
CA LEU A 478 -15.86 1.30 -15.48
C LEU A 478 -15.03 1.30 -16.77
N LEU A 479 -14.98 0.19 -17.52
CA LEU A 479 -14.37 0.21 -18.85
C LEU A 479 -15.21 1.01 -19.85
N ASP A 480 -16.54 0.90 -19.75
CA ASP A 480 -17.49 1.68 -20.54
C ASP A 480 -17.54 3.13 -20.02
N ASN A 481 -17.51 3.34 -18.71
CA ASN A 481 -17.70 4.67 -18.11
C ASN A 481 -16.50 5.09 -17.23
N PRO A 482 -15.29 5.26 -17.80
CA PRO A 482 -14.09 5.53 -17.00
C PRO A 482 -14.18 6.86 -16.23
N GLY A 483 -14.92 7.85 -16.75
CA GLY A 483 -15.17 9.14 -16.08
C GLY A 483 -15.83 9.02 -14.70
N ASN A 484 -16.57 7.93 -14.43
CA ASN A 484 -17.16 7.68 -13.11
C ASN A 484 -16.12 7.61 -12.00
N VAL A 485 -14.88 7.19 -12.30
CA VAL A 485 -13.77 7.18 -11.34
C VAL A 485 -13.43 8.59 -10.86
N ALA A 486 -13.54 9.60 -11.70
CA ALA A 486 -13.32 11.00 -11.31
C ALA A 486 -14.57 11.60 -10.63
N ASP A 487 -15.75 11.29 -11.15
CA ASP A 487 -16.94 12.11 -10.91
C ASP A 487 -17.81 11.65 -9.73
N THR A 488 -17.49 10.50 -9.13
CA THR A 488 -18.23 9.91 -8.01
C THR A 488 -17.32 9.64 -6.80
N TRP A 489 -17.82 8.98 -5.75
CA TRP A 489 -17.00 8.54 -4.60
C TRP A 489 -15.88 7.55 -4.99
N LEU A 490 -15.92 7.04 -6.22
CA LEU A 490 -14.84 6.25 -6.79
C LEU A 490 -13.51 7.01 -6.89
N ASN A 491 -13.53 8.35 -6.81
CA ASN A 491 -12.32 9.16 -6.84
C ASN A 491 -11.40 8.94 -5.64
N PHE A 492 -11.95 8.49 -4.51
CA PHE A 492 -11.19 7.96 -3.38
C PHE A 492 -11.15 6.44 -3.37
N ALA A 493 -12.23 5.77 -3.77
CA ALA A 493 -12.28 4.31 -3.72
C ALA A 493 -11.22 3.64 -4.60
N SER A 494 -10.83 4.25 -5.73
CA SER A 494 -9.74 3.72 -6.58
C SER A 494 -8.39 3.73 -5.85
N ALA A 495 -8.13 4.75 -5.03
CA ALA A 495 -6.96 4.82 -4.18
C ALA A 495 -7.00 3.79 -3.04
N THR A 496 -8.17 3.64 -2.41
CA THR A 496 -8.37 2.64 -1.35
C THR A 496 -8.23 1.23 -1.89
N TRP A 497 -8.81 0.95 -3.06
CA TRP A 497 -8.66 -0.33 -3.78
C TRP A 497 -7.20 -0.63 -4.07
N PHE A 498 -6.46 0.33 -4.62
CA PHE A 498 -5.03 0.19 -4.87
C PHE A 498 -4.26 -0.12 -3.58
N ALA A 499 -4.62 0.53 -2.47
CA ALA A 499 -3.95 0.33 -1.20
C ALA A 499 -4.14 -1.08 -0.61
N VAL A 500 -5.31 -1.71 -0.82
CA VAL A 500 -5.64 -3.03 -0.26
C VAL A 500 -5.43 -4.18 -1.25
N THR A 501 -5.18 -3.90 -2.52
CA THR A 501 -5.05 -4.91 -3.57
C THR A 501 -3.58 -5.26 -3.83
N PRO A 502 -3.19 -6.56 -3.79
CA PRO A 502 -1.85 -6.97 -4.15
C PRO A 502 -1.58 -6.86 -5.65
N GLN A 503 -0.34 -6.56 -6.01
CA GLN A 503 0.17 -6.64 -7.38
C GLN A 503 1.43 -7.50 -7.37
N THR A 504 1.26 -8.83 -7.31
CA THR A 504 2.34 -9.81 -7.18
C THR A 504 3.54 -9.46 -8.07
N PRO A 505 4.77 -9.44 -7.51
CA PRO A 505 5.15 -9.86 -6.14
C PRO A 505 4.88 -8.83 -5.04
N LYS A 506 4.32 -7.65 -5.35
CA LYS A 506 4.03 -6.61 -4.36
C LYS A 506 2.80 -6.97 -3.50
N PRO A 507 2.89 -6.90 -2.17
CA PRO A 507 1.74 -7.09 -1.29
C PRO A 507 0.78 -5.89 -1.34
N PRO A 508 -0.38 -5.96 -0.67
CA PRO A 508 -1.18 -4.77 -0.39
C PRO A 508 -0.30 -3.68 0.25
N MET A 509 -0.47 -2.44 -0.20
CA MET A 509 0.27 -1.30 0.36
C MET A 509 0.00 -1.14 1.87
N THR A 510 -1.21 -1.46 2.32
CA THR A 510 -1.57 -1.43 3.75
C THR A 510 -0.68 -2.31 4.61
N TRP A 511 -0.18 -3.44 4.09
CA TRP A 511 0.65 -4.38 4.84
C TRP A 511 2.04 -3.84 5.17
N ALA A 512 2.53 -2.89 4.39
CA ALA A 512 3.77 -2.17 4.69
C ALA A 512 3.63 -1.24 5.92
N ILE A 513 2.40 -0.97 6.37
CA ILE A 513 2.10 -0.01 7.43
C ILE A 513 1.48 -0.70 8.65
N ASP A 514 0.54 -1.62 8.45
CA ASP A 514 -0.25 -2.22 9.52
C ASP A 514 0.45 -3.36 10.27
N GLY A 515 1.67 -3.71 9.87
CA GLY A 515 2.48 -4.73 10.49
C GLY A 515 2.12 -6.17 10.10
N THR A 516 1.24 -6.38 9.11
CA THR A 516 0.93 -7.71 8.55
C THR A 516 2.16 -8.31 7.87
N TRP A 517 2.92 -7.51 7.12
CA TRP A 517 4.20 -7.97 6.57
C TRP A 517 5.29 -7.96 7.64
N LYS A 518 5.84 -9.14 7.92
CA LYS A 518 7.03 -9.34 8.74
C LYS A 518 8.20 -9.72 7.83
N PRO A 519 9.20 -8.83 7.60
CA PRO A 519 10.32 -9.12 6.72
C PRO A 519 11.08 -10.37 7.13
N ASN A 520 11.42 -11.21 6.15
CA ASN A 520 12.35 -12.31 6.34
C ASN A 520 13.77 -11.95 5.84
N SER A 521 14.68 -12.92 5.83
CA SER A 521 16.07 -12.69 5.38
C SER A 521 16.17 -12.22 3.93
N VAL A 522 15.26 -12.63 3.05
CA VAL A 522 15.21 -12.19 1.64
C VAL A 522 14.82 -10.73 1.56
N ASP A 523 13.80 -10.32 2.31
CA ASP A 523 13.38 -8.92 2.38
C ASP A 523 14.51 -8.02 2.90
N LEU A 524 15.14 -8.43 4.01
CA LEU A 524 16.23 -7.66 4.63
C LEU A 524 17.45 -7.56 3.70
N ALA A 525 17.82 -8.63 2.97
CA ALA A 525 18.90 -8.60 1.98
C ALA A 525 18.60 -7.68 0.78
N ASN A 526 17.31 -7.41 0.52
CA ASN A 526 16.84 -6.48 -0.49
C ASN A 526 16.58 -5.06 0.05
N ASN A 527 17.01 -4.76 1.28
CA ASN A 527 16.76 -3.51 1.98
C ASN A 527 15.27 -3.17 2.12
N MET A 528 14.41 -4.19 2.13
CA MET A 528 12.96 -4.04 2.28
C MET A 528 12.60 -4.11 3.78
N LYS A 529 11.97 -3.05 4.30
CA LYS A 529 11.39 -3.02 5.66
C LYS A 529 10.03 -2.31 5.64
N PRO A 530 9.13 -2.58 6.61
CA PRO A 530 7.87 -1.86 6.74
C PRO A 530 8.10 -0.38 7.01
N GLY A 531 7.24 0.47 6.46
CA GLY A 531 7.38 1.92 6.52
C GLY A 531 6.99 2.61 5.21
N PHE A 532 6.99 3.94 5.24
CA PHE A 532 6.60 4.78 4.11
C PHE A 532 7.42 4.51 2.83
N GLY A 533 8.72 4.22 2.94
CA GLY A 533 9.55 3.90 1.78
C GLY A 533 9.07 2.68 1.00
N ALA A 534 8.56 1.66 1.70
CA ALA A 534 8.03 0.46 1.04
C ALA A 534 6.71 0.77 0.29
N THR A 535 5.90 1.72 0.76
CA THR A 535 4.68 2.13 0.03
C THR A 535 5.01 2.89 -1.24
N VAL A 536 6.06 3.72 -1.23
CA VAL A 536 6.62 4.34 -2.45
C VAL A 536 7.05 3.26 -3.45
N TYR A 537 7.76 2.23 -2.98
CA TYR A 537 8.17 1.12 -3.84
C TYR A 537 6.97 0.36 -4.45
N ILE A 538 5.93 0.11 -3.65
CA ILE A 538 4.71 -0.56 -4.13
C ILE A 538 4.04 0.27 -5.23
N ILE A 539 3.91 1.58 -5.02
CA ILE A 539 3.27 2.50 -5.98
C ILE A 539 4.06 2.59 -7.29
N ASN A 540 5.36 2.89 -7.23
CA ASN A 540 6.12 3.22 -8.44
C ASN A 540 7.60 2.80 -8.40
N GLY A 541 7.92 1.70 -7.71
CA GLY A 541 9.31 1.28 -7.49
C GLY A 541 10.13 1.01 -8.75
N GLY A 542 9.49 0.65 -9.86
CA GLY A 542 10.18 0.44 -11.15
C GLY A 542 10.71 1.73 -11.79
N ILE A 543 10.23 2.90 -11.35
CA ILE A 543 10.63 4.22 -11.87
C ILE A 543 11.34 5.04 -10.78
N GLU A 544 10.84 4.99 -9.54
CA GLU A 544 11.25 5.87 -8.45
C GLU A 544 12.34 5.27 -7.54
N CYS A 545 12.55 3.94 -7.55
CA CYS A 545 13.35 3.24 -6.54
C CYS A 545 14.47 2.38 -7.15
N GLY A 546 15.33 1.81 -6.30
CA GLY A 546 16.31 0.78 -6.70
C GLY A 546 17.56 1.28 -7.45
N GLY A 547 17.68 2.58 -7.71
CA GLY A 547 18.84 3.17 -8.37
C GLY A 547 20.09 3.27 -7.50
N GLY A 548 19.97 3.07 -6.19
CA GLY A 548 21.02 3.39 -5.20
C GLY A 548 21.25 4.91 -5.08
N GLY A 549 21.91 5.32 -3.99
CA GLY A 549 22.29 6.73 -3.81
C GLY A 549 21.15 7.62 -3.29
N ALA A 550 21.01 8.82 -3.85
CA ALA A 550 20.04 9.82 -3.40
C ALA A 550 18.61 9.50 -3.89
N GLU A 551 17.62 9.89 -3.09
CA GLU A 551 16.21 9.77 -3.46
C GLU A 551 15.88 10.63 -4.69
N ARG A 552 14.93 10.13 -5.51
CA ARG A 552 14.39 10.92 -6.62
C ARG A 552 13.59 12.12 -6.08
N PRO A 553 13.53 13.26 -6.79
CA PRO A 553 12.77 14.43 -6.34
C PRO A 553 11.30 14.12 -5.99
N GLN A 554 10.65 13.26 -6.77
CA GLN A 554 9.27 12.80 -6.51
C GLN A 554 9.16 12.09 -5.16
N VAL A 555 10.14 11.26 -4.82
CA VAL A 555 10.18 10.55 -3.53
C VAL A 555 10.48 11.53 -2.39
N THR A 556 11.38 12.49 -2.60
CA THR A 556 11.63 13.57 -1.62
C THR A 556 10.36 14.37 -1.33
N ASN A 557 9.56 14.71 -2.35
CA ASN A 557 8.28 15.39 -2.16
C ASN A 557 7.30 14.57 -1.32
N ARG A 558 7.17 13.26 -1.62
CA ARG A 558 6.35 12.32 -0.83
C ARG A 558 6.81 12.27 0.63
N ILE A 559 8.12 12.16 0.87
CA ILE A 559 8.70 12.12 2.22
C ILE A 559 8.39 13.41 2.99
N ASN A 560 8.59 14.56 2.34
CA ASN A 560 8.34 15.86 2.98
C ASN A 560 6.86 16.02 3.33
N ALA A 561 5.95 15.65 2.42
CA ALA A 561 4.51 15.67 2.71
C ALA A 561 4.15 14.71 3.85
N TYR A 562 4.72 13.50 3.85
CA TYR A 562 4.47 12.51 4.89
C TYR A 562 4.90 13.01 6.27
N LYS A 563 6.04 13.69 6.40
CA LYS A 563 6.49 14.25 7.69
C LYS A 563 5.52 15.29 8.25
N GLU A 564 5.06 16.23 7.41
CA GLU A 564 4.12 17.27 7.85
C GLU A 564 2.75 16.69 8.19
N ILE A 565 2.23 15.80 7.33
CA ILE A 565 0.92 15.18 7.56
C ILE A 565 0.97 14.23 8.76
N ALA A 566 2.06 13.48 8.94
CA ALA A 566 2.26 12.63 10.12
C ALA A 566 2.23 13.46 11.40
N LYS A 567 2.89 14.63 11.41
CA LYS A 567 2.84 15.56 12.53
C LYS A 567 1.41 16.02 12.82
N GLU A 568 0.67 16.43 11.79
CA GLU A 568 -0.71 16.89 11.96
C GLU A 568 -1.67 15.79 12.44
N LEU A 569 -1.47 14.55 11.98
CA LEU A 569 -2.29 13.41 12.40
C LEU A 569 -1.79 12.75 13.69
N GLY A 570 -0.73 13.26 14.33
CA GLY A 570 -0.18 12.68 15.55
C GLY A 570 0.46 11.29 15.35
N VAL A 571 1.04 11.05 14.18
CA VAL A 571 1.75 9.81 13.85
C VAL A 571 3.21 9.96 14.28
N THR A 572 3.64 9.10 15.21
CA THR A 572 5.06 8.95 15.53
C THR A 572 5.76 8.21 14.40
N ILE A 573 6.80 8.83 13.83
CA ILE A 573 7.72 8.19 12.88
C ILE A 573 8.91 7.64 13.66
N PRO A 574 9.07 6.31 13.78
CA PRO A 574 10.25 5.71 14.38
C PRO A 574 11.52 6.13 13.67
N SER A 575 12.62 6.31 14.42
CA SER A 575 13.91 6.72 13.85
C SER A 575 14.50 5.72 12.85
N ASP A 576 14.09 4.46 12.94
CA ASP A 576 14.53 3.36 12.08
C ASP A 576 13.55 3.06 10.92
N GLU A 577 12.44 3.80 10.80
CA GLU A 577 11.52 3.67 9.67
C GLU A 577 12.17 4.20 8.38
N PRO A 578 12.31 3.37 7.32
CA PRO A 578 12.76 3.88 6.04
C PRO A 578 11.65 4.72 5.41
N LEU A 579 11.93 6.00 5.20
CA LEU A 579 11.01 6.92 4.50
C LEU A 579 11.21 6.93 2.99
N GLY A 580 12.43 6.64 2.53
CA GLY A 580 12.77 6.59 1.11
C GLY A 580 12.91 5.17 0.57
N CYS A 581 13.16 5.06 -0.73
CA CYS A 581 13.24 3.76 -1.42
C CYS A 581 14.44 3.64 -2.37
N ALA A 582 15.38 4.60 -2.39
CA ALA A 582 16.51 4.60 -3.33
C ALA A 582 17.32 3.30 -3.30
N ASN A 583 17.50 2.73 -2.11
CA ASN A 583 18.29 1.52 -1.89
C ASN A 583 17.46 0.22 -1.84
N MET A 584 16.13 0.30 -1.99
CA MET A 584 15.24 -0.85 -1.96
C MET A 584 15.30 -1.63 -3.27
N ARG A 585 15.49 -2.95 -3.19
CA ARG A 585 15.58 -3.87 -4.35
C ARG A 585 14.28 -4.62 -4.65
N GLY A 586 13.24 -4.33 -3.88
CA GLY A 586 11.88 -4.84 -4.09
C GLY A 586 11.59 -6.19 -3.47
N PHE A 587 10.33 -6.58 -3.62
CA PHE A 587 9.82 -7.90 -3.25
C PHE A 587 10.23 -8.90 -4.32
N GLN A 588 10.98 -9.92 -3.92
CA GLN A 588 11.53 -10.95 -4.80
C GLN A 588 10.93 -12.32 -4.47
N GLU A 589 11.22 -13.33 -5.28
CA GLU A 589 10.87 -14.71 -4.90
C GLU A 589 11.47 -15.04 -3.52
N GLY A 590 10.63 -15.59 -2.64
CA GLY A 590 11.00 -15.89 -1.25
C GLY A 590 10.82 -14.73 -0.26
N SER A 591 10.49 -13.50 -0.71
CA SER A 591 10.04 -12.43 0.19
C SER A 591 8.82 -12.84 1.00
N ALA A 592 8.73 -12.43 2.27
CA ALA A 592 7.68 -12.90 3.19
C ALA A 592 6.26 -12.50 2.77
N ALA A 593 6.14 -11.39 2.03
CA ALA A 593 4.88 -10.87 1.54
C ALA A 593 4.71 -11.02 0.00
N ALA A 594 5.67 -11.65 -0.69
CA ALA A 594 5.55 -11.96 -2.11
C ALA A 594 4.76 -13.25 -2.30
N ILE A 595 3.47 -13.12 -2.64
CA ILE A 595 2.57 -14.27 -2.79
C ILE A 595 2.21 -14.47 -4.25
N LYS A 596 2.42 -15.70 -4.74
CA LYS A 596 1.93 -16.14 -6.04
C LYS A 596 0.44 -16.44 -5.91
N ALA A 597 -0.40 -15.59 -6.48
CA ALA A 597 -1.86 -15.74 -6.42
C ALA A 597 -2.50 -15.81 -7.81
N TYR A 598 -1.81 -15.34 -8.85
CA TYR A 598 -2.31 -15.32 -10.22
C TYR A 598 -2.23 -16.70 -10.87
N LEU A 599 -3.07 -16.92 -11.87
CA LEU A 599 -3.16 -18.19 -12.60
C LEU A 599 -2.87 -17.99 -14.09
N ASP A 600 -2.05 -18.86 -14.67
CA ASP A 600 -1.82 -18.96 -16.11
C ASP A 600 -1.84 -20.42 -16.57
N LYS A 601 -1.91 -20.64 -17.89
CA LYS A 601 -1.81 -21.95 -18.52
C LYS A 601 -0.58 -22.72 -18.01
N ASP A 602 -0.78 -23.98 -17.63
CA ASP A 602 0.35 -24.85 -17.41
C ASP A 602 0.87 -25.40 -18.76
N TYR A 603 2.08 -24.98 -19.14
CA TYR A 603 2.78 -25.43 -20.34
C TYR A 603 3.51 -26.77 -20.14
N SER A 604 3.41 -27.38 -18.95
CA SER A 604 4.08 -28.65 -18.65
C SER A 604 3.45 -29.85 -19.38
N TRP A 605 4.18 -30.96 -19.39
CA TRP A 605 3.70 -32.24 -19.90
C TRP A 605 3.58 -33.24 -18.76
N VAL A 606 2.43 -33.89 -18.64
CA VAL A 606 2.12 -34.91 -17.64
C VAL A 606 1.82 -36.22 -18.38
N ASN A 607 2.60 -37.26 -18.11
CA ASN A 607 2.44 -38.60 -18.69
C ASN A 607 2.37 -38.59 -20.24
N GLY A 608 3.23 -37.80 -20.88
CA GLY A 608 3.29 -37.70 -22.34
C GLY A 608 2.15 -36.90 -22.99
N LYS A 609 1.32 -36.20 -22.20
CA LYS A 609 0.28 -35.28 -22.70
C LYS A 609 0.47 -33.88 -22.10
N PRO A 610 0.06 -32.79 -22.77
CA PRO A 610 0.07 -31.47 -22.15
C PRO A 610 -0.79 -31.46 -20.88
N ALA A 611 -0.36 -30.71 -19.85
CA ALA A 611 -1.18 -30.45 -18.69
C ALA A 611 -2.51 -29.80 -19.11
N THR A 612 -3.60 -30.22 -18.49
CA THR A 612 -4.97 -29.75 -18.78
C THR A 612 -5.51 -28.96 -17.59
N GLY A 613 -4.87 -27.82 -17.32
CA GLY A 613 -5.23 -26.92 -16.24
C GLY A 613 -4.30 -25.73 -16.15
N CYS A 614 -4.68 -24.77 -15.30
CA CYS A 614 -3.80 -23.64 -14.97
C CYS A 614 -2.86 -23.97 -13.80
N LYS A 615 -1.85 -23.12 -13.60
CA LYS A 615 -0.93 -23.14 -12.46
C LYS A 615 -0.78 -21.74 -11.89
N ILE A 616 -0.24 -21.67 -10.68
CA ILE A 616 0.03 -20.41 -9.99
C ILE A 616 1.28 -19.75 -10.57
N VAL A 617 1.22 -18.44 -10.81
CA VAL A 617 2.30 -17.62 -11.35
C VAL A 617 2.53 -16.35 -10.51
N ASP A 618 3.67 -15.71 -10.72
CA ASP A 618 4.15 -14.52 -10.00
C ASP A 618 4.08 -13.21 -10.79
N TYR A 619 3.37 -13.23 -11.91
CA TYR A 619 3.04 -12.05 -12.71
C TYR A 619 1.52 -11.89 -12.81
N GLN A 620 1.06 -10.66 -13.05
CA GLN A 620 -0.36 -10.36 -13.12
C GLN A 620 -1.03 -11.07 -14.30
N MET A 621 -2.15 -11.72 -14.01
CA MET A 621 -3.04 -12.36 -14.97
C MET A 621 -4.49 -12.01 -14.64
N PRO A 622 -5.43 -12.18 -15.57
CA PRO A 622 -6.86 -11.92 -15.34
C PRO A 622 -7.51 -12.91 -14.37
N PHE A 623 -6.86 -14.03 -14.09
CA PHE A 623 -7.34 -15.07 -13.18
C PHE A 623 -6.47 -15.14 -11.95
N SER A 624 -7.09 -15.30 -10.79
CA SER A 624 -6.39 -15.32 -9.52
C SER A 624 -7.10 -16.18 -8.49
N LEU A 625 -6.32 -16.88 -7.66
CA LEU A 625 -6.82 -17.57 -6.47
C LEU A 625 -7.51 -16.63 -5.47
N LEU A 626 -7.41 -15.31 -5.63
CA LEU A 626 -8.18 -14.37 -4.82
C LEU A 626 -9.68 -14.38 -5.15
N THR A 627 -10.07 -14.84 -6.34
CA THR A 627 -11.48 -14.99 -6.73
C THR A 627 -11.81 -16.48 -6.79
N PRO A 628 -12.64 -17.02 -5.87
CA PRO A 628 -13.08 -18.41 -5.96
C PRO A 628 -13.74 -18.73 -7.30
N GLY A 629 -13.33 -19.82 -7.94
CA GLY A 629 -13.79 -20.23 -9.26
C GLY A 629 -12.93 -19.74 -10.43
N ASP A 630 -11.95 -18.85 -10.20
CA ASP A 630 -11.07 -18.38 -11.27
C ASP A 630 -10.16 -19.48 -11.81
N TYR A 631 -9.86 -20.53 -11.05
CA TYR A 631 -9.16 -21.70 -11.59
C TYR A 631 -9.95 -22.37 -12.70
N LYS A 632 -11.26 -22.52 -12.49
CA LYS A 632 -12.18 -23.02 -13.52
C LYS A 632 -12.24 -22.03 -14.68
N ALA A 633 -12.38 -20.74 -14.43
CA ALA A 633 -12.44 -19.72 -15.50
C ALA A 633 -11.16 -19.73 -16.36
N CYS A 634 -9.99 -19.85 -15.73
CA CYS A 634 -8.69 -19.99 -16.39
C CYS A 634 -8.62 -21.25 -17.24
N THR A 635 -9.00 -22.39 -16.66
CA THR A 635 -8.97 -23.70 -17.33
C THR A 635 -9.98 -23.78 -18.48
N ASP A 636 -11.17 -23.18 -18.31
CA ASP A 636 -12.16 -23.08 -19.38
C ASP A 636 -11.62 -22.18 -20.51
N TYR A 637 -11.02 -21.04 -20.19
CA TYR A 637 -10.47 -20.12 -21.19
C TYR A 637 -9.39 -20.77 -22.06
N PHE A 638 -8.40 -21.43 -21.46
CA PHE A 638 -7.25 -21.97 -22.19
C PHE A 638 -7.49 -23.31 -22.90
N PHE A 639 -8.53 -24.06 -22.53
CA PHE A 639 -8.75 -25.41 -23.04
C PHE A 639 -10.14 -25.64 -23.67
N ARG A 640 -11.10 -24.72 -23.48
CA ARG A 640 -12.46 -24.79 -24.03
C ARG A 640 -12.97 -23.47 -24.62
N GLY A 641 -12.21 -22.39 -24.44
CA GLY A 641 -12.64 -21.03 -24.75
C GLY A 641 -12.56 -20.74 -26.23
N LYS A 642 -13.65 -20.16 -26.76
CA LYS A 642 -13.66 -19.40 -28.00
C LYS A 642 -14.00 -17.94 -27.67
N VAL A 643 -13.06 -17.05 -27.96
CA VAL A 643 -13.27 -15.61 -27.81
C VAL A 643 -13.92 -15.09 -29.07
N MET A 644 -15.15 -14.60 -28.92
CA MET A 644 -15.88 -13.91 -29.96
C MET A 644 -15.74 -12.41 -29.77
N PHE A 645 -15.26 -11.71 -30.79
CA PHE A 645 -15.06 -10.27 -30.84
C PHE A 645 -15.75 -9.74 -32.10
N ASN A 646 -16.74 -8.86 -31.97
CA ASN A 646 -17.52 -8.37 -33.12
C ASN A 646 -18.09 -9.48 -34.03
N GLY A 647 -18.56 -10.59 -33.43
CA GLY A 647 -19.08 -11.74 -34.19
C GLY A 647 -18.02 -12.56 -34.92
N LYS A 648 -16.73 -12.26 -34.75
CA LYS A 648 -15.60 -13.03 -35.28
C LYS A 648 -14.92 -13.82 -34.17
N VAL A 649 -14.40 -14.99 -34.51
CA VAL A 649 -13.53 -15.77 -33.62
C VAL A 649 -12.15 -15.14 -33.64
N GLU A 650 -11.72 -14.54 -32.53
CA GLU A 650 -10.35 -13.99 -32.40
C GLU A 650 -9.39 -14.99 -31.79
N VAL A 651 -9.89 -15.80 -30.85
CA VAL A 651 -9.12 -16.84 -30.19
C VAL A 651 -9.96 -18.10 -30.17
N ASP A 652 -9.43 -19.20 -30.70
CA ASP A 652 -10.04 -20.51 -30.66
C ASP A 652 -9.08 -21.48 -29.97
N ASN A 653 -9.19 -21.61 -28.65
CA ASN A 653 -8.34 -22.50 -27.85
C ASN A 653 -8.83 -23.96 -27.88
N THR A 654 -9.75 -24.30 -28.80
CA THR A 654 -10.28 -25.66 -28.97
C THR A 654 -9.53 -26.48 -30.03
N LYS A 655 -8.62 -25.82 -30.76
CA LYS A 655 -7.72 -26.41 -31.75
C LYS A 655 -6.33 -26.59 -31.15
#